data_AF-G9PAS3-F1
#
_entry.id   AF-G9PAS3-F1
#
_cell.length_a   1.000
_cell.length_b   1.000
_cell.length_c   1.000
_cell.angle_alpha   90.00
_cell.angle_beta   90.00
_cell.angle_gamma   90.00
#
_symmetry.space_group_name_H-M   'P 1'
#
loop_
_entity.id
_entity.type
_entity.pdbx_description
1 polymer ?
#
loop_
_entity_poly.entity_id
_entity_poly.type
_entity_poly.pdbx_seq_one_letter_code
_entity_poly.pdbx_strand_id
1 'polypeptide(L)'
;MSFFQKSSPVSSSPATREQASSDILYSSPLKETKANSLPKTKFFAELSTPVPSSDALEPTSSQENMESTVKRSKVKFAEAPESSVAPSSPIRKGKRAVNYAESSDEDDEPFAYGAASQTRRRGRVTRNVVNDEDDYGGSDTAEQEDEGSTWLTKSVDDIDDFVVSDDSDGEASRPKKRKRPSKPQSARKRTNVSSPIQEDTEDYLAAVGDIDMEDEDMPTESTAKQWSYDPESTEKQPVVRPIDRVSTKDPKVKEKAYMKEPGERYPWLATIRDKDKRLPDDPDYDPRTLFIPPGAWNKFSPFEKQYWEIKQNLWDTIVFFKKGKFYELYEKDATIGHQEFDFKMTDRVNMRMVGVPEGSLDHWVNQFIAKQYKVARVEQMETNLGKEMREREDKSGKKADKVISRKLGCVLTAGTLVDGSMLQDDMAAYCVSIKESIVDDLPAFGIAFTDTATGRFFLSGFVDDVDRTRFETLIAQIGPRELLLEKSGLATKTLRILKNNTSPTTIWTNLKPGTEFWDADTSRKELSCAKYFVKGEDEEEVWPEALQELRDDDLVMSAVGGLTSYLRFLKLEGPLLSQGSFEIYKPIQKNSTLVLDGQTLTNLELFSNTVNGNTDGTLFGLLNKCITPFGKRLFRQWVAHPLCNIDRINERLDAVELLNDDPSVREQFASQLVKMPDLERLISRIHAGACKPEDFVRVLEGFEQIEYTMTLAAAFKGGNGLIDRLISSMPNLEEPLAYWSTAFNRQRVKEEKLMIPESGIDEDFDASAARIQEIKDQLNDLLIEKKGELKCKTLKYTDVGKEIYQIEAPKAAKIPSSWRQMSATKDVKRWYFPQLTALVRELQEAEETHSQLIREIASRFCRKFDADYETWLKSIQIVAQLDCLVSLAKASSSLGEPSCRPQFVEEERSVMDFEELRHPCMINTVDDFIPNNIKLGGDQAKINLLTGANAAGKSTVLRMSCIAVIMAQVGCFVPAKSARLTPVDRIMSRLGANDNIFAAQSTFFVELSETKKILSEATPRSLVILDELGRGTSSYDGVAVAQAVLHHVATHIGCIGFFATHYHSLATEFENHPEIRARRMQIHVDDEERRITFLYKLEDGVAEGSFGMHCAAMCGISDRVIKRAEVAAKEWEHTSRLKDSLDKAKTGCYIPLGILSDIGSLLGNKGDVGVEGVDVLLKAIESL
;
A
#
# COMPACT_ATOMS: atom_id res chain seq x y z
N MET A 1 15.77 -11.62 56.24
CA MET A 1 16.33 -11.23 57.56
C MET A 1 15.21 -10.62 58.41
N SER A 2 15.46 -10.31 59.69
CA SER A 2 14.54 -9.60 60.60
C SER A 2 14.40 -8.11 60.18
N PHE A 3 13.38 -7.28 60.52
CA PHE A 3 12.65 -7.12 61.80
C PHE A 3 11.19 -6.61 61.66
N PHE A 4 10.33 -7.09 62.59
CA PHE A 4 9.25 -6.44 63.39
C PHE A 4 8.50 -5.17 62.88
N GLN A 5 7.22 -4.95 63.22
CA GLN A 5 6.62 -5.07 64.57
C GLN A 5 5.11 -5.43 64.60
N LYS A 6 4.57 -5.72 65.81
CA LYS A 6 3.17 -6.12 66.13
C LYS A 6 2.32 -4.87 66.48
N SER A 7 0.98 -4.87 66.60
CA SER A 7 0.03 -5.78 67.27
C SER A 7 -1.44 -5.44 66.91
N SER A 8 -2.38 -6.34 66.61
CA SER A 8 -3.12 -7.36 67.41
C SER A 8 -4.51 -6.88 67.96
N PRO A 9 -5.53 -7.77 68.10
CA PRO A 9 -6.97 -7.40 67.99
C PRO A 9 -7.87 -7.89 69.17
N VAL A 10 -9.22 -7.93 69.01
CA VAL A 10 -10.15 -9.09 69.30
C VAL A 10 -11.62 -8.72 69.69
N SER A 11 -12.59 -9.25 68.91
CA SER A 11 -14.02 -9.56 69.28
C SER A 11 -15.00 -8.40 69.64
N SER A 12 -16.33 -8.59 69.78
CA SER A 12 -17.21 -9.79 69.74
C SER A 12 -18.64 -9.50 69.22
N SER A 13 -19.30 -10.51 68.62
CA SER A 13 -20.73 -10.59 68.27
C SER A 13 -21.58 -11.26 69.39
N PRO A 14 -22.89 -11.62 69.27
CA PRO A 14 -23.97 -11.30 68.29
C PRO A 14 -25.36 -10.94 68.96
N ALA A 15 -26.46 -11.01 68.18
CA ALA A 15 -27.87 -11.31 68.60
C ALA A 15 -28.73 -10.17 69.26
N THR A 16 -30.09 -10.10 69.19
CA THR A 16 -31.17 -10.78 68.40
C THR A 16 -32.54 -10.06 68.52
N ARG A 17 -33.46 -10.33 67.55
CA ARG A 17 -34.96 -10.35 67.62
C ARG A 17 -35.80 -9.05 67.71
N GLU A 18 -36.87 -9.06 66.89
CA GLU A 18 -38.29 -8.64 67.16
C GLU A 18 -38.62 -7.21 67.64
N GLN A 19 -39.83 -6.65 67.45
CA GLN A 19 -40.86 -6.65 66.37
C GLN A 19 -42.00 -5.70 66.84
N ALA A 20 -42.66 -4.95 65.94
CA ALA A 20 -43.94 -4.22 66.19
C ALA A 20 -43.92 -3.08 67.27
N SER A 21 -44.88 -2.14 67.34
CA SER A 21 -45.74 -1.49 66.32
C SER A 21 -46.39 -0.20 66.90
N SER A 22 -47.05 0.58 66.03
CA SER A 22 -48.25 1.40 66.31
C SER A 22 -48.23 2.52 67.40
N ASP A 23 -48.12 3.77 66.92
CA ASP A 23 -49.17 4.80 66.96
C ASP A 23 -49.47 5.76 68.15
N ILE A 24 -49.59 7.05 67.76
CA ILE A 24 -50.67 8.04 68.07
C ILE A 24 -50.54 9.11 69.20
N LEU A 25 -50.48 10.38 68.74
CA LEU A 25 -50.93 11.69 69.30
C LEU A 25 -50.46 12.21 70.69
N TYR A 26 -50.01 13.49 70.75
CA TYR A 26 -50.89 14.65 71.09
C TYR A 26 -50.22 16.07 71.07
N SER A 27 -51.03 17.09 70.69
CA SER A 27 -51.03 18.53 71.10
C SER A 27 -49.88 19.53 70.82
N SER A 28 -50.30 20.77 70.47
CA SER A 28 -49.58 22.07 70.43
C SER A 28 -49.78 22.89 71.73
N PRO A 29 -49.16 24.09 71.97
CA PRO A 29 -49.76 25.38 71.52
C PRO A 29 -48.90 26.71 71.43
N LEU A 30 -49.29 27.60 70.48
CA LEU A 30 -49.48 29.10 70.54
C LEU A 30 -48.46 30.15 71.10
N LYS A 31 -48.12 31.16 70.26
CA LYS A 31 -48.41 32.65 70.39
C LYS A 31 -47.69 33.51 69.30
N GLU A 32 -48.38 34.34 68.47
CA GLU A 32 -48.74 35.81 68.60
C GLU A 32 -47.57 36.82 68.34
N THR A 33 -47.66 37.99 67.64
CA THR A 33 -48.77 38.93 67.24
C THR A 33 -48.52 39.84 65.97
N LYS A 34 -49.59 40.24 65.22
CA LYS A 34 -49.97 41.59 64.63
C LYS A 34 -49.04 42.39 63.64
N ALA A 35 -49.49 43.30 62.74
CA ALA A 35 -50.80 43.64 62.08
C ALA A 35 -50.70 44.78 60.99
N ASN A 36 -51.79 45.02 60.21
CA ASN A 36 -52.16 46.21 59.36
C ASN A 36 -51.52 46.38 57.94
N SER A 37 -52.16 46.96 56.90
CA SER A 37 -53.58 47.41 56.65
C SER A 37 -53.95 47.63 55.14
N LEU A 38 -55.25 47.75 54.81
CA LEU A 38 -55.90 47.81 53.47
C LEU A 38 -56.20 49.25 52.93
N PRO A 39 -56.49 49.46 51.61
CA PRO A 39 -57.90 49.63 51.15
C PRO A 39 -58.29 49.18 49.70
N LYS A 40 -59.60 49.32 49.41
CA LYS A 40 -60.47 48.91 48.26
C LYS A 40 -60.22 49.72 46.95
N THR A 41 -60.76 49.46 45.73
CA THR A 41 -62.21 49.33 45.34
C THR A 41 -62.54 48.80 43.90
N LYS A 42 -63.63 48.01 43.81
CA LYS A 42 -64.77 47.96 42.82
C LYS A 42 -64.59 47.96 41.26
N PHE A 43 -65.15 46.90 40.65
CA PHE A 43 -66.12 46.84 39.51
C PHE A 43 -66.08 47.80 38.31
N PHE A 44 -66.10 47.21 37.10
CA PHE A 44 -67.26 47.26 36.18
C PHE A 44 -67.31 45.95 35.34
N ALA A 45 -68.34 45.72 34.51
CA ALA A 45 -68.56 44.46 33.78
C ALA A 45 -69.27 44.68 32.43
N GLU A 46 -69.24 43.69 31.53
CA GLU A 46 -70.40 43.31 30.69
C GLU A 46 -70.26 41.89 30.05
N LEU A 47 -71.31 41.45 29.35
CA LEU A 47 -71.63 40.05 28.98
C LEU A 47 -71.03 39.65 27.59
N SER A 48 -70.80 38.37 27.25
CA SER A 48 -71.85 37.36 27.02
C SER A 48 -71.31 35.95 26.67
N THR A 49 -72.18 34.95 26.80
CA THR A 49 -72.03 33.49 26.50
C THR A 49 -72.78 33.14 25.18
N PRO A 50 -72.83 31.89 24.62
CA PRO A 50 -72.52 30.57 25.23
C PRO A 50 -71.84 29.48 24.34
N VAL A 51 -71.78 28.28 24.94
CA VAL A 51 -71.41 26.92 24.47
C VAL A 51 -72.65 26.19 23.82
N PRO A 52 -72.71 24.87 23.46
CA PRO A 52 -71.69 23.79 23.28
C PRO A 52 -71.92 22.78 22.10
N SER A 53 -71.08 21.73 22.04
CA SER A 53 -71.42 20.28 21.82
C SER A 53 -71.70 19.71 20.42
N SER A 54 -71.12 18.52 20.12
CA SER A 54 -71.79 17.24 19.75
C SER A 54 -70.93 16.35 18.82
N ASP A 55 -70.87 15.06 19.13
CA ASP A 55 -69.98 14.04 18.53
C ASP A 55 -70.46 13.38 17.21
N ALA A 56 -69.46 12.85 16.48
CA ALA A 56 -69.40 11.56 15.75
C ALA A 56 -70.58 11.02 14.90
N LEU A 57 -70.28 10.58 13.67
CA LEU A 57 -70.03 9.14 13.37
C LEU A 57 -69.53 8.89 11.92
N GLU A 58 -68.96 7.69 11.73
CA GLU A 58 -68.40 7.08 10.51
C GLU A 58 -69.47 6.17 9.80
N PRO A 59 -69.19 5.32 8.77
CA PRO A 59 -68.05 5.22 7.82
C PRO A 59 -68.44 4.92 6.33
N THR A 60 -67.44 4.52 5.51
CA THR A 60 -67.47 3.54 4.37
C THR A 60 -67.55 3.97 2.90
N SER A 61 -66.83 3.20 2.07
CA SER A 61 -67.33 2.50 0.85
C SER A 61 -66.63 2.77 -0.51
N SER A 62 -65.56 2.00 -0.75
CA SER A 62 -65.42 1.06 -1.89
C SER A 62 -65.01 1.52 -3.31
N GLN A 63 -64.23 0.64 -3.96
CA GLN A 63 -64.17 0.35 -5.41
C GLN A 63 -63.60 1.42 -6.38
N GLU A 64 -63.04 1.07 -7.56
CA GLU A 64 -62.23 -0.11 -7.95
C GLU A 64 -61.55 0.14 -9.32
N ASN A 65 -60.48 -0.62 -9.60
CA ASN A 65 -60.05 -1.12 -10.91
C ASN A 65 -59.59 -0.23 -12.11
N MET A 66 -58.63 -0.82 -12.83
CA MET A 66 -58.35 -0.79 -14.28
C MET A 66 -57.65 0.39 -15.01
N GLU A 67 -56.37 0.14 -15.30
CA GLU A 67 -55.83 -0.08 -16.66
C GLU A 67 -55.85 1.01 -17.77
N SER A 68 -54.64 1.55 -17.98
CA SER A 68 -53.80 1.25 -19.18
C SER A 68 -53.74 2.22 -20.39
N THR A 69 -52.69 1.98 -21.19
CA THR A 69 -52.45 2.39 -22.60
C THR A 69 -52.17 3.86 -22.98
N VAL A 70 -50.88 4.22 -22.87
CA VAL A 70 -49.98 4.33 -24.04
C VAL A 70 -50.53 5.01 -25.32
N LYS A 71 -50.04 6.22 -25.66
CA LYS A 71 -49.03 6.41 -26.76
C LYS A 71 -48.45 7.82 -26.88
N ARG A 72 -47.25 7.89 -27.47
CA ARG A 72 -46.59 9.11 -28.00
C ARG A 72 -47.30 9.59 -29.28
N SER A 73 -47.26 10.90 -29.60
CA SER A 73 -46.26 11.47 -30.55
C SER A 73 -46.66 12.79 -31.26
N LYS A 74 -45.62 13.56 -31.66
CA LYS A 74 -45.53 14.60 -32.72
C LYS A 74 -46.32 15.92 -32.50
N VAL A 75 -45.77 17.15 -32.59
CA VAL A 75 -44.73 17.83 -33.42
C VAL A 75 -45.31 18.68 -34.58
N LYS A 76 -45.27 20.02 -34.47
CA LYS A 76 -44.58 20.96 -35.41
C LYS A 76 -44.67 22.47 -35.06
N PHE A 77 -43.54 23.20 -35.18
CA PHE A 77 -43.24 24.48 -35.88
C PHE A 77 -44.33 25.59 -35.96
N ALA A 78 -44.06 26.91 -36.01
CA ALA A 78 -42.88 27.81 -35.82
C ALA A 78 -43.45 29.26 -35.58
N GLU A 79 -42.77 30.34 -35.18
CA GLU A 79 -41.66 31.13 -35.80
C GLU A 79 -41.00 32.08 -34.74
N ALA A 80 -40.02 32.93 -35.11
CA ALA A 80 -39.22 33.79 -34.21
C ALA A 80 -39.29 35.30 -34.58
N PRO A 81 -38.77 36.23 -33.73
CA PRO A 81 -37.36 36.65 -33.87
C PRO A 81 -36.61 36.92 -32.53
N GLU A 82 -35.38 37.48 -32.60
CA GLU A 82 -34.32 37.42 -31.59
C GLU A 82 -34.21 38.61 -30.60
N SER A 83 -33.58 38.37 -29.43
CA SER A 83 -32.47 39.19 -28.86
C SER A 83 -31.94 38.58 -27.55
N SER A 84 -30.68 38.85 -27.16
CA SER A 84 -30.00 38.13 -26.06
C SER A 84 -28.86 38.91 -25.36
N VAL A 85 -28.84 38.94 -24.01
CA VAL A 85 -27.69 39.35 -23.17
C VAL A 85 -27.67 38.53 -21.85
N ALA A 86 -26.50 38.35 -21.24
CA ALA A 86 -26.24 37.53 -20.03
C ALA A 86 -26.19 38.36 -18.71
N PRO A 87 -26.26 37.72 -17.51
CA PRO A 87 -26.19 38.40 -16.20
C PRO A 87 -24.75 38.67 -15.70
N SER A 88 -24.59 39.59 -14.73
CA SER A 88 -23.29 40.05 -14.20
C SER A 88 -23.27 40.35 -12.69
N SER A 89 -22.08 40.42 -12.09
CA SER A 89 -21.81 40.64 -10.64
C SER A 89 -21.44 42.10 -10.27
N PRO A 90 -21.49 42.52 -8.98
CA PRO A 90 -20.82 43.76 -8.51
C PRO A 90 -20.03 43.69 -7.16
N ILE A 91 -19.22 44.74 -6.89
CA ILE A 91 -18.13 44.88 -5.88
C ILE A 91 -17.78 46.42 -5.78
N ARG A 92 -17.25 47.13 -4.74
CA ARG A 92 -16.68 46.92 -3.36
C ARG A 92 -16.57 48.29 -2.59
N LYS A 93 -16.41 48.29 -1.24
CA LYS A 93 -15.89 49.40 -0.33
C LYS A 93 -16.81 50.63 -0.07
N GLY A 94 -16.70 51.45 1.01
CA GLY A 94 -15.78 51.58 2.19
C GLY A 94 -16.54 52.08 3.47
N LYS A 95 -16.04 52.81 4.50
CA LYS A 95 -14.72 53.44 4.84
C LYS A 95 -14.37 53.36 6.38
N ARG A 96 -14.19 54.43 7.21
CA ARG A 96 -13.70 54.38 8.63
C ARG A 96 -13.91 55.64 9.55
N ALA A 97 -13.94 55.46 10.89
CA ALA A 97 -13.46 56.32 12.03
C ALA A 97 -13.52 55.49 13.37
N VAL A 98 -12.56 55.39 14.34
CA VAL A 98 -11.84 56.35 15.26
C VAL A 98 -12.71 56.76 16.48
N ASN A 99 -12.35 56.69 17.79
CA ASN A 99 -11.09 56.44 18.56
C ASN A 99 -11.32 55.70 19.94
N TYR A 100 -10.31 55.60 20.86
CA TYR A 100 -10.41 55.02 22.24
C TYR A 100 -9.37 55.60 23.27
N ALA A 101 -9.58 55.47 24.60
CA ALA A 101 -8.59 55.68 25.70
C ALA A 101 -9.05 55.10 27.08
N GLU A 102 -8.07 54.59 27.88
CA GLU A 102 -7.92 54.43 29.37
C GLU A 102 -9.14 54.29 30.35
N SER A 103 -9.13 53.53 31.46
CA SER A 103 -8.23 52.49 32.05
C SER A 103 -8.91 51.76 33.26
N SER A 104 -8.26 50.74 33.87
CA SER A 104 -8.47 50.13 35.24
C SER A 104 -9.82 49.41 35.51
N ASP A 105 -9.91 48.21 36.14
CA ASP A 105 -8.93 47.27 36.75
C ASP A 105 -9.33 45.76 36.57
N GLU A 106 -8.47 44.84 37.02
CA GLU A 106 -8.42 43.36 36.84
C GLU A 106 -9.41 42.57 37.78
N ASP A 107 -9.63 41.24 37.75
CA ASP A 107 -8.93 39.97 37.40
C ASP A 107 -9.92 38.97 36.69
N ASP A 108 -9.65 37.77 36.13
CA ASP A 108 -8.50 36.94 35.68
C ASP A 108 -9.07 35.78 34.78
N GLU A 109 -8.30 35.16 33.87
CA GLU A 109 -8.69 33.95 33.09
C GLU A 109 -7.51 33.22 32.36
N PRO A 110 -7.68 32.00 31.77
CA PRO A 110 -6.58 31.09 31.39
C PRO A 110 -6.32 30.81 29.87
N PHE A 111 -5.32 29.94 29.62
CA PHE A 111 -5.08 29.05 28.44
C PHE A 111 -4.45 29.52 27.09
N ALA A 112 -3.54 28.65 26.60
CA ALA A 112 -3.21 28.26 25.19
C ALA A 112 -2.45 29.19 24.17
N TYR A 113 -1.25 28.72 23.76
CA TYR A 113 -0.54 28.77 22.45
C TYR A 113 -0.89 29.79 21.33
N GLY A 114 0.13 30.43 20.69
CA GLY A 114 -0.04 30.88 19.28
C GLY A 114 0.83 31.93 18.55
N ALA A 115 2.16 32.04 18.75
CA ALA A 115 3.16 32.65 17.82
C ALA A 115 3.07 34.13 17.26
N ALA A 116 4.17 34.89 17.46
CA ALA A 116 4.72 35.98 16.60
C ALA A 116 3.92 37.30 16.37
N SER A 117 4.51 38.51 16.26
CA SER A 117 5.87 39.05 16.52
C SER A 117 5.84 40.61 16.49
N GLN A 118 6.85 41.33 17.04
CA GLN A 118 7.59 42.41 16.32
C GLN A 118 8.76 43.10 17.09
N THR A 119 9.93 43.08 16.44
CA THR A 119 11.02 44.07 16.34
C THR A 119 11.19 45.32 17.25
N ARG A 120 12.48 45.54 17.64
CA ARG A 120 13.25 46.83 17.68
C ARG A 120 12.99 47.80 18.86
N ARG A 121 13.98 48.54 19.43
CA ARG A 121 15.48 48.58 19.27
C ARG A 121 16.12 49.47 20.37
N ARG A 122 17.25 49.06 20.98
CA ARG A 122 18.49 49.86 21.31
C ARG A 122 19.33 49.20 22.42
N GLY A 123 20.63 49.53 22.51
CA GLY A 123 21.22 49.79 23.85
C GLY A 123 22.31 48.89 24.44
N ARG A 124 23.29 48.43 23.65
CA ARG A 124 24.72 48.24 24.04
C ARG A 124 25.14 48.73 25.45
N VAL A 125 25.87 47.92 26.25
CA VAL A 125 27.20 48.23 26.90
C VAL A 125 27.72 47.09 27.85
N THR A 126 28.74 46.37 27.37
CA THR A 126 29.97 45.80 28.03
C THR A 126 30.00 45.06 29.39
N ARG A 127 30.84 43.99 29.42
CA ARG A 127 31.86 43.61 30.45
C ARG A 127 31.37 43.09 31.82
N ASN A 128 32.13 42.27 32.57
CA ASN A 128 33.23 41.29 32.34
C ASN A 128 33.56 40.63 33.71
N VAL A 129 34.11 39.39 33.73
CA VAL A 129 35.05 38.87 34.79
C VAL A 129 34.48 38.68 36.22
N VAL A 130 34.83 37.68 37.06
CA VAL A 130 35.39 36.30 36.93
C VAL A 130 35.33 35.62 38.34
N ASN A 131 35.89 34.41 38.53
CA ASN A 131 36.23 33.71 39.80
C ASN A 131 35.19 32.83 40.56
N ASP A 132 35.38 31.49 40.46
CA ASP A 132 35.95 30.55 41.46
C ASP A 132 35.25 30.05 42.77
N GLU A 133 35.42 28.73 43.01
CA GLU A 133 35.61 27.94 44.28
C GLU A 133 34.50 27.82 45.36
N ASP A 134 34.26 26.67 46.06
CA ASP A 134 34.30 25.22 45.69
C ASP A 134 33.30 24.39 46.58
N ASP A 135 33.48 23.24 47.29
CA ASP A 135 34.58 22.31 47.64
C ASP A 135 34.05 20.94 48.24
N TYR A 136 34.93 19.92 48.39
CA TYR A 136 34.93 18.67 49.22
C TYR A 136 33.98 17.44 49.09
N GLY A 137 34.56 16.34 48.55
CA GLY A 137 34.61 14.95 49.11
C GLY A 137 33.40 13.99 48.90
N GLY A 138 33.55 12.65 48.72
CA GLY A 138 34.70 11.70 48.71
C GLY A 138 34.24 10.31 49.22
N SER A 139 34.85 9.13 48.93
CA SER A 139 35.96 8.70 48.05
C SER A 139 35.91 7.15 47.82
N ASP A 140 36.80 6.61 46.97
CA ASP A 140 37.29 5.20 46.87
C ASP A 140 36.33 4.06 46.42
N THR A 141 36.71 3.06 45.61
CA THR A 141 37.82 2.79 44.64
C THR A 141 37.31 1.69 43.67
N ALA A 142 37.64 1.54 42.38
CA ALA A 142 38.63 2.11 41.44
C ALA A 142 40.05 1.50 41.43
N GLU A 143 40.34 0.65 40.42
CA GLU A 143 41.66 0.51 39.76
C GLU A 143 41.49 0.04 38.29
N GLN A 144 42.44 0.37 37.41
CA GLN A 144 42.36 0.34 35.94
C GLN A 144 43.71 -0.07 35.32
N GLU A 145 43.83 -0.12 33.98
CA GLU A 145 44.97 0.54 33.32
C GLU A 145 44.66 0.98 31.86
N ASP A 146 44.88 2.28 31.62
CA ASP A 146 45.10 3.07 30.38
C ASP A 146 44.44 2.78 29.01
N GLU A 147 43.69 3.81 28.54
CA GLU A 147 43.77 4.30 27.15
C GLU A 147 44.30 5.74 27.11
N GLY A 148 45.12 6.07 26.09
CA GLY A 148 45.87 7.32 25.99
C GLY A 148 45.17 8.49 25.27
N SER A 149 44.51 9.33 26.06
CA SER A 149 44.38 10.80 25.88
C SER A 149 43.64 11.45 24.68
N THR A 150 42.42 11.92 24.98
CA THR A 150 41.96 13.34 24.89
C THR A 150 41.96 14.11 23.55
N TRP A 151 40.79 14.53 23.05
CA TRP A 151 40.19 15.87 23.32
C TRP A 151 38.83 16.08 22.63
N LEU A 152 37.93 16.84 23.27
CA LEU A 152 36.54 17.06 22.82
C LEU A 152 36.29 18.51 22.36
N THR A 153 35.63 18.64 21.20
CA THR A 153 34.88 19.78 20.61
C THR A 153 35.04 21.20 21.18
N LYS A 154 35.15 22.17 20.25
CA LYS A 154 34.29 23.36 20.29
C LYS A 154 33.91 23.84 18.89
N SER A 155 32.66 24.29 18.74
CA SER A 155 32.10 25.00 17.58
C SER A 155 32.70 26.42 17.45
N VAL A 156 32.54 27.20 16.37
CA VAL A 156 31.34 27.48 15.53
C VAL A 156 31.75 27.71 14.06
N ASP A 157 30.75 27.78 13.18
CA ASP A 157 30.77 28.13 11.74
C ASP A 157 31.68 29.36 11.41
N ASP A 158 32.26 29.48 10.21
CA ASP A 158 31.52 29.94 9.01
C ASP A 158 32.21 29.61 7.65
N ILE A 159 31.49 29.89 6.55
CA ILE A 159 31.86 29.80 5.11
C ILE A 159 32.83 30.98 4.74
N ASP A 160 33.77 30.96 3.77
CA ASP A 160 33.91 30.30 2.45
C ASP A 160 35.38 30.11 1.97
N ASP A 161 35.53 29.41 0.84
CA ASP A 161 36.56 29.47 -0.24
C ASP A 161 38.02 29.97 0.03
N PHE A 162 39.04 29.10 -0.20
CA PHE A 162 40.08 29.34 -1.25
C PHE A 162 40.97 28.12 -1.60
N VAL A 163 41.16 27.94 -2.91
CA VAL A 163 42.21 27.19 -3.68
C VAL A 163 43.35 26.48 -2.93
N VAL A 164 43.53 25.18 -3.23
CA VAL A 164 44.76 24.41 -2.97
C VAL A 164 45.69 24.40 -4.21
N SER A 165 46.97 24.70 -4.02
CA SER A 165 48.08 24.41 -4.95
C SER A 165 49.34 24.12 -4.12
N ASP A 166 49.82 22.88 -4.06
CA ASP A 166 50.79 22.28 -5.00
C ASP A 166 52.24 22.58 -4.57
N ASP A 167 52.79 21.69 -3.72
CA ASP A 167 54.13 21.76 -3.13
C ASP A 167 55.09 20.75 -3.78
N SER A 168 56.28 21.21 -4.20
CA SER A 168 57.48 20.38 -4.39
C SER A 168 58.73 21.26 -4.45
N ASP A 169 59.81 20.83 -3.78
CA ASP A 169 60.98 21.65 -3.42
C ASP A 169 62.00 22.00 -4.52
N GLY A 170 62.78 23.08 -4.24
CA GLY A 170 64.17 23.30 -4.69
C GLY A 170 64.38 23.95 -6.08
N GLU A 171 65.31 24.89 -6.31
CA GLU A 171 66.41 25.42 -5.48
C GLU A 171 66.93 26.80 -6.03
N ALA A 172 67.86 27.46 -5.32
CA ALA A 172 68.86 28.44 -5.82
C ALA A 172 68.46 29.83 -6.43
N SER A 173 68.37 30.84 -5.55
CA SER A 173 68.90 32.23 -5.70
C SER A 173 68.95 33.00 -7.05
N ARG A 174 68.01 33.95 -7.24
CA ARG A 174 68.16 35.45 -7.26
C ARG A 174 69.54 36.11 -7.61
N PRO A 175 69.61 37.39 -8.12
CA PRO A 175 68.55 38.32 -8.59
C PRO A 175 68.91 39.40 -9.71
N LYS A 176 67.96 40.35 -9.95
CA LYS A 176 68.11 41.82 -10.25
C LYS A 176 68.06 42.38 -11.71
N LYS A 177 67.04 43.25 -11.88
CA LYS A 177 67.01 44.62 -12.51
C LYS A 177 66.64 44.84 -14.01
N ARG A 178 65.66 45.77 -14.14
CA ARG A 178 65.59 47.03 -14.95
C ARG A 178 64.57 47.16 -16.11
N LYS A 179 63.94 48.36 -16.11
CA LYS A 179 62.81 48.86 -16.92
C LYS A 179 63.15 49.17 -18.40
N ARG A 180 62.15 48.97 -19.29
CA ARG A 180 61.75 49.78 -20.49
C ARG A 180 62.78 49.97 -21.66
N PRO A 181 62.36 50.39 -22.88
CA PRO A 181 61.01 50.44 -23.50
C PRO A 181 60.96 49.93 -24.98
N SER A 182 59.81 50.21 -25.65
CA SER A 182 59.62 50.50 -27.09
C SER A 182 59.55 49.40 -28.18
N LYS A 183 58.41 49.49 -28.92
CA LYS A 183 58.08 49.11 -30.32
C LYS A 183 59.16 49.55 -31.35
N PRO A 184 59.20 49.05 -32.63
CA PRO A 184 58.01 48.83 -33.49
C PRO A 184 58.03 47.67 -34.53
N GLN A 185 56.88 47.51 -35.21
CA GLN A 185 56.71 46.71 -36.43
C GLN A 185 56.75 47.60 -37.70
N SER A 186 57.27 47.07 -38.82
CA SER A 186 56.85 47.46 -40.19
C SER A 186 57.36 46.40 -41.19
N ALA A 187 56.75 46.13 -42.36
CA ALA A 187 55.48 46.60 -42.94
C ALA A 187 54.73 45.36 -43.56
N ARG A 188 54.21 45.23 -44.79
CA ARG A 188 54.03 46.06 -46.01
C ARG A 188 53.07 45.28 -46.95
N LYS A 189 52.03 45.79 -47.62
CA LYS A 189 51.03 46.88 -47.40
C LYS A 189 49.84 46.58 -48.38
N ARG A 190 48.72 47.33 -48.29
CA ARG A 190 47.46 47.30 -49.12
C ARG A 190 46.35 46.40 -48.53
N THR A 191 45.10 46.85 -48.33
CA THR A 191 44.42 48.16 -48.56
C THR A 191 43.00 48.11 -47.91
N ASN A 192 42.31 49.18 -47.49
CA ASN A 192 42.66 50.57 -47.12
C ASN A 192 41.40 51.31 -46.56
N VAL A 193 41.55 52.19 -45.55
CA VAL A 193 40.78 53.48 -45.33
C VAL A 193 39.28 53.36 -44.96
N SER A 194 38.68 54.12 -44.00
CA SER A 194 39.02 55.26 -43.10
C SER A 194 38.39 55.06 -41.69
N SER A 195 38.63 55.77 -40.56
CA SER A 195 39.28 57.05 -40.15
C SER A 195 38.35 58.29 -40.01
N PRO A 196 38.62 59.32 -39.14
CA PRO A 196 39.03 59.28 -37.69
C PRO A 196 38.66 60.54 -36.80
N ILE A 197 39.13 60.58 -35.52
CA ILE A 197 39.63 61.78 -34.74
C ILE A 197 38.62 62.84 -34.17
N GLN A 198 38.85 63.59 -33.05
CA GLN A 198 39.60 63.43 -31.76
C GLN A 198 39.49 64.73 -30.88
N GLU A 199 39.55 64.63 -29.53
CA GLU A 199 40.14 65.58 -28.51
C GLU A 199 39.80 67.13 -28.49
N ASP A 200 39.94 67.93 -27.41
CA ASP A 200 40.60 67.77 -26.08
C ASP A 200 40.09 68.79 -25.00
N THR A 201 40.39 68.53 -23.69
CA THR A 201 40.58 69.43 -22.47
C THR A 201 39.58 70.58 -22.09
N GLU A 202 39.46 71.15 -20.86
CA GLU A 202 40.04 70.93 -19.48
C GLU A 202 39.17 71.55 -18.31
N ASP A 203 39.35 71.03 -17.09
CA ASP A 203 39.31 71.63 -15.72
C ASP A 203 38.11 72.35 -14.99
N TYR A 204 37.74 71.73 -13.85
CA TYR A 204 37.34 72.20 -12.47
C TYR A 204 36.22 73.23 -12.11
N LEU A 205 35.24 72.67 -11.36
CA LEU A 205 34.65 73.10 -10.06
C LEU A 205 33.58 74.22 -9.92
N ALA A 206 32.40 73.75 -9.45
CA ALA A 206 31.58 74.28 -8.34
C ALA A 206 30.45 75.31 -8.58
N ALA A 207 29.19 74.81 -8.53
CA ALA A 207 28.17 75.12 -7.49
C ALA A 207 26.75 75.56 -7.96
N VAL A 208 25.74 74.79 -7.51
CA VAL A 208 24.27 75.08 -7.39
C VAL A 208 23.44 75.26 -8.68
N GLY A 209 22.31 74.53 -8.80
CA GLY A 209 21.16 74.98 -9.62
C GLY A 209 20.29 73.94 -10.35
N ASP A 210 19.66 72.99 -9.63
CA ASP A 210 18.36 72.30 -9.88
C ASP A 210 17.97 71.70 -11.27
N ILE A 211 16.88 70.92 -11.24
CA ILE A 211 16.06 70.38 -12.37
C ILE A 211 16.57 69.07 -13.04
N ASP A 212 16.31 67.96 -12.34
CA ASP A 212 15.42 66.85 -12.73
C ASP A 212 15.55 66.13 -14.11
N MET A 213 15.80 64.81 -13.99
CA MET A 213 15.32 63.68 -14.83
C MET A 213 15.91 63.47 -16.24
N GLU A 214 16.32 62.26 -16.64
CA GLU A 214 16.78 61.06 -15.92
C GLU A 214 17.41 60.11 -16.97
N ASP A 215 18.46 59.35 -16.61
CA ASP A 215 19.08 58.33 -17.47
C ASP A 215 19.62 57.14 -16.64
N GLU A 216 19.85 56.01 -17.32
CA GLU A 216 20.09 54.65 -16.80
C GLU A 216 21.08 54.47 -15.61
N ASP A 217 20.76 53.59 -14.64
CA ASP A 217 21.62 52.42 -14.31
C ASP A 217 20.94 51.34 -13.40
N MET A 218 21.62 50.19 -13.23
CA MET A 218 21.28 49.05 -12.36
C MET A 218 22.08 49.05 -11.02
N PRO A 219 21.99 48.00 -10.15
CA PRO A 219 20.80 47.47 -9.46
C PRO A 219 21.03 47.35 -7.94
N THR A 220 19.98 47.14 -7.11
CA THR A 220 20.13 46.42 -5.82
C THR A 220 18.81 45.93 -5.19
N GLU A 221 18.94 44.82 -4.46
CA GLU A 221 18.10 44.11 -3.48
C GLU A 221 16.75 44.64 -2.92
N SER A 222 15.95 43.65 -2.48
CA SER A 222 14.96 43.71 -1.36
C SER A 222 13.59 44.37 -1.62
N THR A 223 12.62 43.53 -1.98
CA THR A 223 11.19 43.88 -2.03
C THR A 223 10.60 44.14 -0.64
N ALA A 224 10.33 45.39 -0.28
CA ALA A 224 9.61 45.74 0.95
C ALA A 224 8.66 46.94 0.76
N LYS A 225 7.38 46.64 0.48
CA LYS A 225 6.23 47.59 0.35
C LYS A 225 6.25 48.46 -0.92
N GLN A 226 5.13 48.94 -1.46
CA GLN A 226 3.71 48.57 -1.31
C GLN A 226 2.92 49.00 -2.57
N TRP A 227 1.78 48.37 -2.86
CA TRP A 227 0.87 48.84 -3.91
C TRP A 227 0.04 50.06 -3.49
N SER A 228 -0.09 51.01 -4.42
CA SER A 228 -1.28 51.83 -4.70
C SER A 228 -1.24 52.12 -6.20
N TYR A 229 -1.99 51.47 -7.10
CA TYR A 229 -3.45 51.30 -7.15
C TYR A 229 -4.21 52.62 -6.94
N ASP A 230 -4.73 53.15 -8.04
CA ASP A 230 -5.77 54.19 -8.08
C ASP A 230 -6.76 53.80 -9.21
N PRO A 231 -8.06 54.18 -9.16
CA PRO A 231 -9.12 53.26 -9.56
C PRO A 231 -10.01 53.73 -10.72
N GLU A 232 -9.68 54.84 -11.38
CA GLU A 232 -10.60 55.59 -12.25
C GLU A 232 -10.06 55.79 -13.67
N SER A 233 -9.93 54.69 -14.44
CA SER A 233 -9.84 54.78 -15.90
C SER A 233 -10.51 53.58 -16.57
N THR A 234 -11.69 53.82 -17.14
CA THR A 234 -12.51 52.81 -17.82
C THR A 234 -13.00 53.32 -19.16
N GLU A 235 -12.31 53.00 -20.26
CA GLU A 235 -12.93 53.00 -21.59
C GLU A 235 -12.18 52.10 -22.60
N LYS A 236 -12.74 51.95 -23.81
CA LYS A 236 -12.50 50.78 -24.67
C LYS A 236 -12.10 51.11 -26.11
N GLN A 237 -11.08 50.40 -26.60
CA GLN A 237 -10.86 50.07 -28.02
C GLN A 237 -10.60 51.29 -28.97
N PRO A 238 -10.48 51.12 -30.30
CA PRO A 238 -9.25 50.55 -30.90
C PRO A 238 -8.72 51.35 -32.10
N VAL A 239 -7.40 51.44 -32.31
CA VAL A 239 -6.83 52.00 -33.55
C VAL A 239 -5.75 51.10 -34.16
N VAL A 240 -5.77 51.05 -35.50
CA VAL A 240 -5.02 50.13 -36.37
C VAL A 240 -3.57 50.58 -36.61
N ARG A 241 -2.67 49.62 -36.85
CA ARG A 241 -1.25 49.83 -37.21
C ARG A 241 -1.07 50.55 -38.56
N PRO A 242 0.04 51.29 -38.74
CA PRO A 242 0.82 51.20 -39.99
C PRO A 242 2.12 50.40 -39.82
N ILE A 243 2.66 49.92 -40.94
CA ILE A 243 3.85 49.06 -41.05
C ILE A 243 5.09 49.90 -41.40
N ASP A 244 6.15 49.81 -40.58
CA ASP A 244 7.57 49.84 -40.98
C ASP A 244 8.47 49.64 -39.73
N ARG A 245 9.77 49.32 -39.77
CA ARG A 245 10.66 48.83 -40.85
C ARG A 245 11.63 47.78 -40.27
N VAL A 246 12.28 46.97 -41.11
CA VAL A 246 13.30 46.00 -40.65
C VAL A 246 14.64 46.67 -40.37
N SER A 247 15.17 46.51 -39.15
CA SER A 247 16.61 46.58 -38.85
C SER A 247 17.20 45.17 -38.72
N THR A 248 18.52 45.03 -38.87
CA THR A 248 19.19 43.73 -39.05
C THR A 248 19.40 42.96 -37.76
N LYS A 249 19.16 41.65 -37.82
CA LYS A 249 19.29 40.70 -36.72
C LYS A 249 20.72 40.67 -36.15
N ASP A 250 20.84 40.83 -34.84
CA ASP A 250 21.92 40.21 -34.07
C ASP A 250 21.93 38.68 -34.26
N PRO A 251 23.09 38.03 -34.10
CA PRO A 251 23.17 36.57 -34.07
C PRO A 251 22.44 36.07 -32.81
N LYS A 252 21.14 35.73 -32.96
CA LYS A 252 20.32 35.17 -31.88
C LYS A 252 21.12 34.10 -31.12
N VAL A 253 21.47 34.40 -29.87
CA VAL A 253 21.83 33.39 -28.89
C VAL A 253 20.67 32.40 -28.90
N LYS A 254 20.92 31.16 -29.31
CA LYS A 254 19.89 30.13 -29.22
C LYS A 254 19.64 29.91 -27.74
N GLU A 255 18.50 30.41 -27.28
CA GLU A 255 17.97 30.10 -25.96
C GLU A 255 18.04 28.58 -25.76
N LYS A 256 18.62 28.20 -24.63
CA LYS A 256 18.86 26.82 -24.23
C LYS A 256 17.55 26.03 -24.30
N ALA A 257 17.58 24.84 -24.87
CA ALA A 257 16.40 24.00 -25.06
C ALA A 257 15.68 23.70 -23.74
N TYR A 258 16.39 23.65 -22.61
CA TYR A 258 15.73 23.53 -21.30
C TYR A 258 14.86 24.72 -20.93
N MET A 259 15.20 25.93 -21.36
CA MET A 259 14.46 27.16 -21.02
C MET A 259 13.20 27.40 -21.88
N LYS A 260 12.95 26.56 -22.89
CA LYS A 260 11.73 26.60 -23.71
C LYS A 260 10.75 25.50 -23.35
N GLU A 261 9.48 25.83 -23.32
CA GLU A 261 8.44 24.84 -23.02
C GLU A 261 8.36 23.74 -24.10
N PRO A 262 7.97 22.50 -23.75
CA PRO A 262 7.83 21.42 -24.72
C PRO A 262 6.90 21.77 -25.89
N GLY A 263 5.81 22.51 -25.63
CA GLY A 263 4.85 22.95 -26.66
C GLY A 263 5.42 23.97 -27.66
N GLU A 264 6.36 24.82 -27.23
CA GLU A 264 7.03 25.78 -28.14
C GLU A 264 8.06 25.09 -29.04
N ARG A 265 8.76 24.08 -28.51
CA ARG A 265 9.78 23.32 -29.26
C ARG A 265 9.14 22.29 -30.19
N TYR A 266 8.03 21.69 -29.76
CA TYR A 266 7.25 20.70 -30.50
C TYR A 266 5.76 21.07 -30.44
N PRO A 267 5.22 21.80 -31.45
CA PRO A 267 3.81 22.23 -31.45
C PRO A 267 2.77 21.10 -31.35
N TRP A 268 3.17 19.86 -31.65
CA TRP A 268 2.33 18.66 -31.51
C TRP A 268 2.34 18.07 -30.08
N LEU A 269 3.24 18.53 -29.19
CA LEU A 269 3.15 18.29 -27.74
C LEU A 269 2.25 19.32 -27.04
N ALA A 270 2.00 20.49 -27.64
CA ALA A 270 1.05 21.48 -27.13
C ALA A 270 -0.42 21.04 -27.28
N THR A 271 -0.68 20.05 -28.15
CA THR A 271 -2.00 19.43 -28.31
C THR A 271 -1.80 17.93 -28.47
N ILE A 272 -1.57 17.27 -27.32
CA ILE A 272 -1.32 15.84 -27.21
C ILE A 272 -2.48 15.06 -27.87
N ARG A 273 -2.12 14.02 -28.61
CA ARG A 273 -3.05 13.08 -29.24
C ARG A 273 -2.51 11.66 -29.14
N ASP A 274 -3.40 10.68 -29.02
CA ASP A 274 -3.02 9.27 -29.08
C ASP A 274 -2.53 8.89 -30.48
N LYS A 275 -1.97 7.68 -30.63
CA LYS A 275 -1.45 7.15 -31.92
C LYS A 275 -2.51 7.12 -33.04
N ASP A 276 -3.78 6.98 -32.66
CA ASP A 276 -4.95 6.96 -33.55
C ASP A 276 -5.46 8.39 -33.89
N LYS A 277 -4.82 9.43 -33.31
CA LYS A 277 -5.02 10.89 -33.47
C LYS A 277 -6.20 11.49 -32.68
N ARG A 278 -6.75 10.73 -31.72
CA ARG A 278 -7.79 11.18 -30.79
C ARG A 278 -7.26 12.20 -29.79
N LEU A 279 -8.15 13.01 -29.22
CA LEU A 279 -7.85 13.98 -28.16
C LEU A 279 -8.10 13.35 -26.77
N PRO A 280 -7.54 13.89 -25.67
CA PRO A 280 -7.76 13.35 -24.32
C PRO A 280 -9.23 13.28 -23.87
N ASP A 281 -10.11 14.11 -24.46
CA ASP A 281 -11.55 14.14 -24.18
C ASP A 281 -12.36 13.05 -24.92
N ASP A 282 -11.71 12.28 -25.80
CA ASP A 282 -12.32 11.22 -26.59
C ASP A 282 -12.41 9.92 -25.75
N PRO A 283 -13.59 9.27 -25.62
CA PRO A 283 -13.74 8.02 -24.87
C PRO A 283 -12.75 6.92 -25.31
N ASP A 284 -12.40 6.87 -26.59
CA ASP A 284 -11.49 5.85 -27.13
C ASP A 284 -10.00 6.22 -27.02
N TYR A 285 -9.66 7.41 -26.51
CA TYR A 285 -8.28 7.85 -26.28
C TYR A 285 -7.42 6.85 -25.49
N ASP A 286 -6.17 6.69 -25.94
CA ASP A 286 -5.16 5.85 -25.27
C ASP A 286 -3.99 6.69 -24.70
N PRO A 287 -3.97 6.95 -23.37
CA PRO A 287 -2.96 7.80 -22.73
C PRO A 287 -1.54 7.23 -22.76
N ARG A 288 -1.37 5.94 -23.07
CA ARG A 288 -0.07 5.27 -23.17
C ARG A 288 0.64 5.62 -24.48
N THR A 289 -0.07 6.14 -25.47
CA THR A 289 0.45 6.37 -26.83
C THR A 289 0.44 7.84 -27.25
N LEU A 290 1.22 8.17 -28.28
CA LEU A 290 1.43 9.54 -28.75
C LEU A 290 1.61 9.59 -30.27
N PHE A 291 0.77 10.35 -30.98
CA PHE A 291 0.95 10.57 -32.42
C PHE A 291 2.05 11.60 -32.71
N ILE A 292 3.07 11.16 -33.45
CA ILE A 292 4.18 12.01 -33.92
C ILE A 292 3.97 12.34 -35.41
N PRO A 293 3.85 13.63 -35.81
CA PRO A 293 3.66 13.98 -37.22
C PRO A 293 4.83 13.55 -38.12
N PRO A 294 4.60 12.98 -39.32
CA PRO A 294 5.68 12.58 -40.23
C PRO A 294 6.65 13.71 -40.62
N GLY A 295 6.16 14.96 -40.68
CA GLY A 295 6.97 16.15 -40.92
C GLY A 295 7.89 16.58 -39.75
N ALA A 296 7.67 16.03 -38.55
CA ALA A 296 8.60 16.09 -37.42
C ALA A 296 9.53 14.88 -37.43
N TRP A 297 8.98 13.66 -37.60
CA TRP A 297 9.72 12.40 -37.68
C TRP A 297 10.90 12.46 -38.66
N ASN A 298 10.68 13.00 -39.86
CA ASN A 298 11.72 13.10 -40.89
C ASN A 298 12.85 14.09 -40.56
N LYS A 299 12.69 14.97 -39.56
CA LYS A 299 13.70 15.94 -39.12
C LYS A 299 14.58 15.43 -37.98
N PHE A 300 14.15 14.41 -37.25
CA PHE A 300 14.90 13.82 -36.15
C PHE A 300 16.19 13.13 -36.62
N SER A 301 17.25 13.28 -35.83
CA SER A 301 18.47 12.48 -35.96
C SER A 301 18.21 10.99 -35.70
N PRO A 302 19.10 10.07 -36.12
CA PRO A 302 18.90 8.63 -35.89
C PRO A 302 18.77 8.25 -34.40
N PHE A 303 19.41 9.01 -33.51
CA PHE A 303 19.30 8.83 -32.06
C PHE A 303 17.93 9.26 -31.53
N GLU A 304 17.47 10.47 -31.91
CA GLU A 304 16.15 10.97 -31.53
C GLU A 304 15.03 10.08 -32.10
N LYS A 305 15.23 9.46 -33.27
CA LYS A 305 14.32 8.45 -33.83
C LYS A 305 14.21 7.21 -32.94
N GLN A 306 15.33 6.59 -32.54
CA GLN A 306 15.30 5.44 -31.62
C GLN A 306 14.57 5.76 -30.31
N TYR A 307 14.75 6.97 -29.76
CA TYR A 307 14.01 7.40 -28.56
C TYR A 307 12.51 7.56 -28.82
N TRP A 308 12.13 8.34 -29.83
CA TRP A 308 10.71 8.61 -30.13
C TRP A 308 9.97 7.36 -30.64
N GLU A 309 10.66 6.41 -31.27
CA GLU A 309 10.12 5.11 -31.69
C GLU A 309 9.62 4.27 -30.52
N ILE A 310 10.32 4.34 -29.38
CA ILE A 310 9.94 3.71 -28.12
C ILE A 310 8.89 4.59 -27.42
N LYS A 311 9.19 5.89 -27.23
CA LYS A 311 8.36 6.80 -26.43
C LYS A 311 6.95 7.02 -26.97
N GLN A 312 6.71 6.91 -28.29
CA GLN A 312 5.37 7.00 -28.89
C GLN A 312 4.39 5.89 -28.44
N ASN A 313 4.90 4.80 -27.84
CA ASN A 313 4.10 3.69 -27.29
C ASN A 313 4.21 3.59 -25.75
N LEU A 314 4.92 4.53 -25.11
CA LEU A 314 5.27 4.53 -23.68
C LEU A 314 5.19 5.97 -23.12
N TRP A 315 4.07 6.65 -23.38
CA TRP A 315 3.86 8.06 -23.01
C TRP A 315 3.45 8.24 -21.53
N ASP A 316 2.88 7.21 -20.91
CA ASP A 316 2.60 7.12 -19.47
C ASP A 316 3.85 6.76 -18.64
N THR A 317 4.85 6.13 -19.29
CA THR A 317 5.97 5.43 -18.65
C THR A 317 7.29 6.23 -18.76
N ILE A 318 8.07 6.30 -17.69
CA ILE A 318 9.37 7.01 -17.62
C ILE A 318 10.44 6.19 -18.35
N VAL A 319 11.12 6.75 -19.36
CA VAL A 319 12.10 6.02 -20.19
C VAL A 319 13.53 6.38 -19.79
N PHE A 320 14.25 5.42 -19.18
CA PHE A 320 15.68 5.50 -18.93
C PHE A 320 16.45 4.99 -20.16
N PHE A 321 17.10 5.90 -20.88
CA PHE A 321 17.70 5.63 -22.19
C PHE A 321 19.23 5.53 -22.14
N LYS A 322 19.79 4.33 -22.32
CA LYS A 322 21.23 4.08 -22.11
C LYS A 322 22.13 4.68 -23.20
N LYS A 323 23.19 5.36 -22.76
CA LYS A 323 24.12 6.11 -23.62
C LYS A 323 25.54 6.10 -23.03
N GLY A 324 26.23 4.98 -23.20
CA GLY A 324 27.48 4.67 -22.51
C GLY A 324 27.19 4.33 -21.04
N LYS A 325 28.03 4.81 -20.11
CA LYS A 325 27.92 4.54 -18.67
C LYS A 325 26.84 5.38 -17.94
N PHE A 326 25.86 5.90 -18.68
CA PHE A 326 24.79 6.75 -18.18
C PHE A 326 23.46 6.37 -18.81
N TYR A 327 22.38 6.54 -18.05
CA TYR A 327 21.02 6.56 -18.55
C TYR A 327 20.54 8.01 -18.58
N GLU A 328 20.08 8.48 -19.73
CA GLU A 328 19.51 9.81 -19.89
C GLU A 328 17.97 9.71 -19.97
N LEU A 329 17.28 10.64 -19.34
CA LEU A 329 15.82 10.83 -19.44
C LEU A 329 15.58 12.11 -20.26
N TYR A 330 14.48 12.17 -21.02
CA TYR A 330 14.22 13.28 -21.94
C TYR A 330 12.83 13.91 -21.83
N GLU A 331 12.71 15.19 -22.19
CA GLU A 331 11.46 15.95 -22.30
C GLU A 331 10.57 15.94 -21.04
N LYS A 332 9.41 15.26 -21.11
CA LYS A 332 8.47 15.08 -20.00
C LYS A 332 9.18 14.39 -18.84
N ASP A 333 9.87 13.30 -19.13
CA ASP A 333 10.56 12.44 -18.16
C ASP A 333 11.74 13.20 -17.52
N ALA A 334 12.43 14.05 -18.29
CA ALA A 334 13.46 14.94 -17.77
C ALA A 334 12.90 16.06 -16.88
N THR A 335 11.69 16.51 -17.16
CA THR A 335 11.00 17.53 -16.33
C THR A 335 10.53 16.90 -15.02
N ILE A 336 9.96 15.69 -15.06
CA ILE A 336 9.58 14.92 -13.87
C ILE A 336 10.82 14.60 -13.03
N GLY A 337 11.90 14.05 -13.60
CA GLY A 337 13.13 13.76 -12.85
C GLY A 337 13.80 15.00 -12.24
N HIS A 338 13.62 16.18 -12.83
CA HIS A 338 14.07 17.44 -12.24
C HIS A 338 13.15 17.91 -11.09
N GLN A 339 11.83 17.76 -11.21
CA GLN A 339 10.86 18.20 -10.20
C GLN A 339 10.76 17.25 -9.00
N GLU A 340 10.91 15.94 -9.21
CA GLU A 340 10.70 14.91 -8.19
C GLU A 340 11.97 14.56 -7.40
N PHE A 341 13.16 14.82 -7.98
CA PHE A 341 14.47 14.36 -7.47
C PHE A 341 15.62 15.37 -7.71
N ASP A 342 15.32 16.63 -8.01
CA ASP A 342 16.29 17.72 -8.25
C ASP A 342 17.37 17.43 -9.32
N PHE A 343 17.13 16.49 -10.23
CA PHE A 343 18.12 16.13 -11.25
C PHE A 343 18.53 17.33 -12.10
N LYS A 344 19.85 17.59 -12.19
CA LYS A 344 20.41 18.76 -12.88
C LYS A 344 20.14 18.71 -14.39
N MET A 345 19.19 19.52 -14.86
CA MET A 345 18.82 19.60 -16.27
C MET A 345 19.95 20.20 -17.13
N THR A 346 20.16 19.63 -18.32
CA THR A 346 21.22 20.03 -19.26
C THR A 346 20.73 19.94 -20.72
N ASP A 347 21.45 20.61 -21.62
CA ASP A 347 21.19 20.57 -23.07
C ASP A 347 22.42 20.06 -23.84
N ARG A 348 22.52 18.73 -24.00
CA ARG A 348 23.51 18.11 -24.90
C ARG A 348 22.91 17.64 -26.23
N VAL A 349 21.58 17.72 -26.35
CA VAL A 349 20.74 17.29 -27.48
C VAL A 349 19.75 18.43 -27.76
N ASN A 350 18.99 18.41 -28.85
CA ASN A 350 17.91 19.38 -29.12
C ASN A 350 16.65 19.14 -28.25
N MET A 351 16.84 18.57 -27.06
CA MET A 351 15.82 18.04 -26.16
C MET A 351 16.23 18.30 -24.72
N ARG A 352 15.26 18.59 -23.84
CA ARG A 352 15.49 18.66 -22.39
C ARG A 352 16.07 17.32 -21.92
N MET A 353 17.18 17.31 -21.19
CA MET A 353 17.73 16.08 -20.62
C MET A 353 18.21 16.19 -19.18
N VAL A 354 18.06 15.09 -18.46
CA VAL A 354 18.74 14.77 -17.18
C VAL A 354 19.37 13.38 -17.33
N GLY A 355 20.21 12.95 -16.40
CA GLY A 355 20.74 11.59 -16.48
C GLY A 355 21.51 11.14 -15.24
N VAL A 356 21.54 9.82 -15.04
CA VAL A 356 22.12 9.15 -13.87
C VAL A 356 23.22 8.16 -14.31
N PRO A 357 24.26 7.94 -13.50
CA PRO A 357 25.24 6.88 -13.74
C PRO A 357 24.60 5.48 -13.78
N GLU A 358 25.16 4.59 -14.59
CA GLU A 358 24.73 3.19 -14.67
C GLU A 358 24.77 2.47 -13.30
N GLY A 359 25.80 2.70 -12.50
CA GLY A 359 25.97 2.09 -11.17
C GLY A 359 25.01 2.59 -10.08
N SER A 360 24.15 3.57 -10.37
CA SER A 360 23.07 4.01 -9.46
C SER A 360 21.68 3.96 -10.09
N LEU A 361 21.54 3.29 -11.24
CA LEU A 361 20.25 3.12 -11.93
C LEU A 361 19.19 2.51 -10.99
N ASP A 362 19.48 1.34 -10.41
CA ASP A 362 18.51 0.55 -9.64
C ASP A 362 17.95 1.35 -8.44
N HIS A 363 18.78 2.17 -7.78
CA HIS A 363 18.33 3.09 -6.73
C HIS A 363 17.31 4.12 -7.25
N TRP A 364 17.59 4.79 -8.36
CA TRP A 364 16.68 5.79 -8.92
C TRP A 364 15.41 5.14 -9.49
N VAL A 365 15.52 3.98 -10.12
CA VAL A 365 14.38 3.17 -10.59
C VAL A 365 13.44 2.87 -9.42
N ASN A 366 13.96 2.43 -8.27
CA ASN A 366 13.16 2.20 -7.06
C ASN A 366 12.47 3.48 -6.55
N GLN A 367 13.13 4.64 -6.61
CA GLN A 367 12.53 5.93 -6.21
C GLN A 367 11.37 6.35 -7.14
N PHE A 368 11.47 6.14 -8.46
CA PHE A 368 10.36 6.37 -9.39
C PHE A 368 9.20 5.41 -9.15
N ILE A 369 9.48 4.12 -8.92
CA ILE A 369 8.45 3.10 -8.65
C ILE A 369 7.75 3.34 -7.30
N ALA A 370 8.48 3.81 -6.27
CA ALA A 370 7.90 4.21 -4.99
C ALA A 370 6.86 5.34 -5.16
N LYS A 371 7.15 6.31 -6.04
CA LYS A 371 6.21 7.37 -6.47
C LYS A 371 5.18 6.91 -7.51
N GLN A 372 4.98 5.60 -7.67
CA GLN A 372 4.01 4.95 -8.56
C GLN A 372 4.18 5.24 -10.07
N TYR A 373 5.37 5.68 -10.51
CA TYR A 373 5.68 5.77 -11.93
C TYR A 373 6.05 4.40 -12.51
N LYS A 374 5.52 4.06 -13.68
CA LYS A 374 6.04 2.98 -14.52
C LYS A 374 7.40 3.37 -15.10
N VAL A 375 8.34 2.43 -15.19
CA VAL A 375 9.72 2.71 -15.60
C VAL A 375 10.18 1.75 -16.71
N ALA A 376 10.56 2.27 -17.87
CA ALA A 376 11.09 1.53 -19.01
C ALA A 376 12.62 1.64 -19.08
N ARG A 377 13.31 0.50 -19.13
CA ARG A 377 14.77 0.41 -19.27
C ARG A 377 15.14 0.11 -20.73
N VAL A 378 15.82 1.03 -21.39
CA VAL A 378 16.28 0.87 -22.79
C VAL A 378 17.78 0.61 -22.81
N GLU A 379 18.16 -0.61 -23.21
CA GLU A 379 19.54 -1.10 -23.22
C GLU A 379 20.24 -0.86 -24.56
N GLN A 380 21.57 -0.95 -24.55
CA GLN A 380 22.39 -0.96 -25.76
C GLN A 380 22.71 -2.40 -26.16
N MET A 381 22.30 -2.82 -27.35
CA MET A 381 22.41 -4.21 -27.80
C MET A 381 23.82 -4.60 -28.26
N GLU A 382 24.70 -3.62 -28.53
CA GLU A 382 26.06 -3.84 -29.04
C GLU A 382 27.09 -3.01 -28.26
N THR A 383 28.31 -3.55 -28.11
CA THR A 383 29.48 -2.78 -27.68
C THR A 383 29.99 -1.89 -28.82
N ASN A 384 30.87 -0.92 -28.49
CA ASN A 384 31.48 -0.06 -29.52
C ASN A 384 32.33 -0.86 -30.52
N LEU A 385 32.90 -2.00 -30.09
CA LEU A 385 33.72 -2.88 -30.92
C LEU A 385 32.85 -3.69 -31.89
N GLY A 386 31.79 -4.33 -31.39
CA GLY A 386 30.81 -5.04 -32.24
C GLY A 386 30.13 -4.14 -33.27
N LYS A 387 29.94 -2.85 -32.95
CA LYS A 387 29.50 -1.85 -33.93
C LYS A 387 30.54 -1.59 -35.03
N GLU A 388 31.83 -1.51 -34.70
CA GLU A 388 32.90 -1.35 -35.70
C GLU A 388 32.99 -2.59 -36.61
N MET A 389 32.83 -3.79 -36.04
CA MET A 389 32.77 -5.05 -36.79
C MET A 389 31.64 -5.02 -37.83
N ARG A 390 30.39 -4.72 -37.41
CA ARG A 390 29.26 -4.62 -38.35
C ARG A 390 29.46 -3.50 -39.39
N GLU A 391 29.99 -2.32 -39.01
CA GLU A 391 30.28 -1.25 -39.98
C GLU A 391 31.34 -1.65 -41.02
N ARG A 392 32.13 -2.71 -40.78
CA ARG A 392 33.13 -3.26 -41.69
C ARG A 392 32.56 -4.35 -42.61
N GLU A 393 31.57 -5.10 -42.15
CA GLU A 393 30.84 -6.10 -42.93
C GLU A 393 29.79 -5.45 -43.86
N ASP A 394 29.02 -4.49 -43.32
CA ASP A 394 27.89 -3.85 -43.99
C ASP A 394 28.35 -2.73 -44.95
N LYS A 395 28.85 -3.15 -46.10
CA LYS A 395 29.32 -2.28 -47.20
C LYS A 395 28.23 -1.36 -47.80
N SER A 396 26.99 -1.39 -47.30
CA SER A 396 25.86 -0.60 -47.82
C SER A 396 25.88 0.87 -47.39
N GLY A 397 26.61 1.21 -46.32
CA GLY A 397 27.00 2.59 -45.98
C GLY A 397 25.87 3.56 -45.61
N LYS A 398 24.68 3.08 -45.23
CA LYS A 398 23.57 3.97 -44.87
C LYS A 398 23.86 4.70 -43.54
N LYS A 399 23.25 5.87 -43.35
CA LYS A 399 23.46 6.69 -42.14
C LYS A 399 22.73 6.16 -40.89
N ALA A 400 21.84 5.19 -41.03
CA ALA A 400 21.13 4.56 -39.91
C ALA A 400 22.06 3.67 -39.09
N ASP A 401 22.88 2.86 -39.77
CA ASP A 401 23.69 1.78 -39.19
C ASP A 401 24.88 2.31 -38.36
N LYS A 402 25.10 3.64 -38.41
CA LYS A 402 26.17 4.37 -37.70
C LYS A 402 25.87 4.72 -36.24
N VAL A 403 24.72 4.30 -35.70
CA VAL A 403 24.35 4.46 -34.29
C VAL A 403 24.16 3.09 -33.65
N ILE A 404 24.67 2.90 -32.42
CA ILE A 404 24.51 1.66 -31.65
C ILE A 404 23.03 1.33 -31.54
N SER A 405 22.65 0.07 -31.79
CA SER A 405 21.27 -0.38 -31.66
C SER A 405 20.81 -0.34 -30.21
N ARG A 406 19.57 0.10 -30.01
CA ARG A 406 18.91 0.17 -28.71
C ARG A 406 17.54 -0.46 -28.80
N LYS A 407 17.17 -1.20 -27.77
CA LYS A 407 15.86 -1.82 -27.63
C LYS A 407 15.37 -1.65 -26.20
N LEU A 408 14.04 -1.63 -26.05
CA LEU A 408 13.41 -1.80 -24.76
C LEU A 408 13.85 -3.16 -24.19
N GLY A 409 14.50 -3.16 -23.02
CA GLY A 409 14.91 -4.38 -22.34
C GLY A 409 13.76 -4.92 -21.48
N CYS A 410 13.22 -4.08 -20.61
CA CYS A 410 12.04 -4.37 -19.79
C CYS A 410 11.26 -3.09 -19.46
N VAL A 411 10.02 -3.27 -19.00
CA VAL A 411 9.22 -2.25 -18.30
C VAL A 411 8.90 -2.78 -16.91
N LEU A 412 9.06 -1.92 -15.90
CA LEU A 412 8.86 -2.21 -14.49
C LEU A 412 7.67 -1.39 -13.98
N THR A 413 6.76 -2.03 -13.24
CA THR A 413 5.66 -1.39 -12.51
C THR A 413 5.66 -1.90 -11.07
N ALA A 414 5.01 -1.19 -10.14
CA ALA A 414 4.89 -1.61 -8.74
C ALA A 414 4.15 -2.96 -8.56
N GLY A 415 3.39 -3.41 -9.56
CA GLY A 415 2.72 -4.71 -9.58
C GLY A 415 3.43 -5.79 -10.40
N THR A 416 4.59 -5.50 -11.01
CA THR A 416 5.31 -6.45 -11.89
C THR A 416 6.83 -6.49 -11.64
N LEU A 417 7.25 -6.27 -10.39
CA LEU A 417 8.65 -6.38 -10.00
C LEU A 417 9.10 -7.84 -9.90
N VAL A 418 10.32 -8.11 -10.37
CA VAL A 418 10.94 -9.45 -10.33
C VAL A 418 12.19 -9.47 -9.44
N ASP A 419 12.92 -8.36 -9.31
CA ASP A 419 14.08 -8.27 -8.41
C ASP A 419 13.63 -7.96 -6.98
N GLY A 420 13.92 -8.88 -6.06
CA GLY A 420 13.62 -8.73 -4.63
C GLY A 420 14.24 -7.50 -3.97
N SER A 421 15.34 -6.95 -4.50
CA SER A 421 15.94 -5.70 -4.02
C SER A 421 15.21 -4.44 -4.46
N MET A 422 14.17 -4.57 -5.28
CA MET A 422 13.28 -3.48 -5.69
C MET A 422 11.91 -3.52 -4.97
N LEU A 423 11.59 -4.63 -4.31
CA LEU A 423 10.36 -4.80 -3.55
C LEU A 423 10.50 -4.17 -2.16
N GLN A 424 9.46 -3.45 -1.74
CA GLN A 424 9.41 -2.77 -0.44
C GLN A 424 8.86 -3.67 0.69
N ASP A 425 8.42 -4.88 0.35
CA ASP A 425 7.65 -5.77 1.23
C ASP A 425 7.93 -7.25 0.88
N ASP A 426 7.89 -8.10 1.90
CA ASP A 426 7.95 -9.57 1.77
C ASP A 426 6.68 -10.13 1.12
N MET A 427 5.55 -9.43 1.26
CA MET A 427 4.26 -9.85 0.73
C MET A 427 4.23 -9.84 -0.81
N ALA A 428 3.35 -10.67 -1.38
CA ALA A 428 3.18 -10.81 -2.83
C ALA A 428 2.59 -9.54 -3.47
N ALA A 429 3.14 -9.11 -4.60
CA ALA A 429 2.71 -7.92 -5.34
C ALA A 429 1.88 -8.34 -6.56
N TYR A 430 0.59 -8.63 -6.35
CA TYR A 430 -0.25 -9.23 -7.38
C TYR A 430 -0.63 -8.27 -8.52
N CYS A 431 -0.37 -8.71 -9.76
CA CYS A 431 -0.97 -8.18 -10.98
C CYS A 431 -2.20 -9.05 -11.33
N VAL A 432 -3.37 -8.45 -11.53
CA VAL A 432 -4.66 -9.15 -11.71
C VAL A 432 -5.32 -8.73 -13.03
N SER A 433 -5.62 -9.71 -13.89
CA SER A 433 -6.42 -9.57 -15.10
C SER A 433 -7.86 -10.02 -14.85
N ILE A 434 -8.85 -9.22 -15.26
CA ILE A 434 -10.27 -9.44 -14.97
C ILE A 434 -11.10 -9.33 -16.26
N LYS A 435 -11.83 -10.41 -16.58
CA LYS A 435 -12.90 -10.45 -17.59
C LYS A 435 -14.24 -10.61 -16.88
N GLU A 436 -15.20 -9.73 -17.16
CA GLU A 436 -16.59 -9.85 -16.73
C GLU A 436 -17.46 -10.23 -17.94
N SER A 437 -18.49 -11.04 -17.69
CA SER A 437 -19.54 -11.39 -18.65
C SER A 437 -20.86 -11.59 -17.90
N ILE A 438 -21.93 -11.92 -18.64
CA ILE A 438 -23.24 -12.29 -18.08
C ILE A 438 -23.58 -13.70 -18.54
N VAL A 439 -23.90 -14.58 -17.60
CA VAL A 439 -24.33 -15.96 -17.82
C VAL A 439 -25.60 -16.17 -17.00
N ASP A 440 -26.68 -16.63 -17.63
CA ASP A 440 -28.00 -16.85 -17.01
C ASP A 440 -28.51 -15.65 -16.17
N ASP A 441 -28.42 -14.45 -16.76
CA ASP A 441 -28.72 -13.13 -16.16
C ASP A 441 -27.89 -12.76 -14.90
N LEU A 442 -26.90 -13.56 -14.52
CA LEU A 442 -25.96 -13.32 -13.42
C LEU A 442 -24.59 -12.88 -13.94
N PRO A 443 -23.82 -12.08 -13.16
CA PRO A 443 -22.44 -11.75 -13.53
C PRO A 443 -21.54 -12.97 -13.41
N ALA A 444 -20.68 -13.17 -14.40
CA ALA A 444 -19.67 -14.22 -14.40
C ALA A 444 -18.28 -13.60 -14.60
N PHE A 445 -17.28 -14.15 -13.89
CA PHE A 445 -15.92 -13.64 -13.88
C PHE A 445 -14.93 -14.71 -14.28
N GLY A 446 -14.02 -14.34 -15.19
CA GLY A 446 -12.75 -15.02 -15.41
C GLY A 446 -11.63 -14.12 -14.90
N ILE A 447 -10.78 -14.66 -14.03
CA ILE A 447 -9.73 -13.90 -13.35
C ILE A 447 -8.43 -14.69 -13.42
N ALA A 448 -7.36 -14.02 -13.84
CA ALA A 448 -6.01 -14.58 -13.85
C ALA A 448 -5.07 -13.60 -13.17
N PHE A 449 -4.31 -14.05 -12.17
CA PHE A 449 -3.38 -13.19 -11.43
C PHE A 449 -2.05 -13.86 -11.14
N THR A 450 -1.01 -13.06 -10.92
CA THR A 450 0.35 -13.55 -10.66
C THR A 450 1.11 -12.62 -9.74
N ASP A 451 2.03 -13.18 -8.96
CA ASP A 451 3.14 -12.45 -8.34
C ASP A 451 4.39 -12.69 -9.19
N THR A 452 4.78 -11.69 -9.99
CA THR A 452 5.90 -11.80 -10.94
C THR A 452 7.25 -12.07 -10.28
N ALA A 453 7.37 -11.83 -8.97
CA ALA A 453 8.57 -12.13 -8.21
C ALA A 453 8.73 -13.62 -7.88
N THR A 454 7.62 -14.35 -7.73
CA THR A 454 7.61 -15.80 -7.46
C THR A 454 7.26 -16.64 -8.70
N GLY A 455 6.67 -16.04 -9.74
CA GLY A 455 6.33 -16.72 -11.00
C GLY A 455 5.08 -17.61 -10.93
N ARG A 456 4.38 -17.62 -9.80
CA ARG A 456 3.16 -18.41 -9.59
C ARG A 456 1.95 -17.70 -10.21
N PHE A 457 1.13 -18.43 -10.95
CA PHE A 457 -0.10 -17.96 -11.58
C PHE A 457 -1.31 -18.60 -10.91
N PHE A 458 -2.33 -17.79 -10.65
CA PHE A 458 -3.57 -18.19 -10.01
C PHE A 458 -4.75 -17.91 -10.94
N LEU A 459 -5.58 -18.93 -11.14
CA LEU A 459 -6.71 -18.91 -12.07
C LEU A 459 -8.03 -19.07 -11.31
N SER A 460 -9.04 -18.26 -11.61
CA SER A 460 -10.35 -18.32 -10.96
C SER A 460 -11.47 -18.02 -11.96
N GLY A 461 -12.32 -19.01 -12.23
CA GLY A 461 -13.56 -18.87 -13.01
C GLY A 461 -14.76 -19.14 -12.14
N PHE A 462 -15.76 -18.24 -12.13
CA PHE A 462 -17.02 -18.45 -11.42
C PHE A 462 -18.15 -17.55 -11.92
N VAL A 463 -19.38 -18.09 -11.90
CA VAL A 463 -20.61 -17.26 -11.83
C VAL A 463 -20.76 -16.74 -10.40
N ASP A 464 -21.19 -15.49 -10.24
CA ASP A 464 -21.35 -14.78 -8.98
C ASP A 464 -22.79 -14.30 -8.79
N ASP A 465 -23.12 -13.76 -7.61
CA ASP A 465 -24.43 -13.19 -7.34
C ASP A 465 -24.59 -11.74 -7.86
N VAL A 466 -25.81 -11.21 -7.77
CA VAL A 466 -26.19 -9.86 -8.25
C VAL A 466 -25.36 -8.73 -7.61
N ASP A 467 -24.84 -8.95 -6.40
CA ASP A 467 -24.03 -8.00 -5.62
C ASP A 467 -22.52 -8.29 -5.69
N ARG A 468 -22.12 -9.39 -6.33
CA ARG A 468 -20.74 -9.81 -6.67
C ARG A 468 -19.90 -10.19 -5.45
N THR A 469 -20.48 -10.97 -4.55
CA THR A 469 -19.84 -11.24 -3.25
C THR A 469 -18.63 -12.16 -3.32
N ARG A 470 -18.53 -13.06 -4.30
CA ARG A 470 -17.32 -13.89 -4.51
C ARG A 470 -16.17 -13.07 -5.08
N PHE A 471 -16.49 -12.18 -6.02
CA PHE A 471 -15.55 -11.22 -6.61
C PHE A 471 -14.99 -10.26 -5.55
N GLU A 472 -15.85 -9.65 -4.73
CA GLU A 472 -15.40 -8.78 -3.63
C GLU A 472 -14.52 -9.53 -2.63
N THR A 473 -14.91 -10.76 -2.26
CA THR A 473 -14.11 -11.62 -1.38
C THR A 473 -12.73 -11.94 -1.96
N LEU A 474 -12.64 -12.26 -3.26
CA LEU A 474 -11.37 -12.47 -3.96
C LEU A 474 -10.48 -11.22 -3.95
N ILE A 475 -11.04 -10.04 -4.23
CA ILE A 475 -10.25 -8.79 -4.26
C ILE A 475 -9.72 -8.44 -2.86
N ALA A 476 -10.55 -8.60 -1.81
CA ALA A 476 -10.14 -8.38 -0.43
C ALA A 476 -9.10 -9.41 0.07
N GLN A 477 -9.21 -10.68 -0.32
CA GLN A 477 -8.22 -11.72 0.00
C GLN A 477 -6.85 -11.42 -0.65
N ILE A 478 -6.84 -11.01 -1.93
CA ILE A 478 -5.62 -10.80 -2.73
C ILE A 478 -4.94 -9.46 -2.40
N GLY A 479 -5.68 -8.35 -2.39
CA GLY A 479 -5.13 -6.99 -2.28
C GLY A 479 -4.25 -6.61 -3.48
N PRO A 480 -4.83 -6.37 -4.68
CA PRO A 480 -4.06 -6.20 -5.91
C PRO A 480 -3.25 -4.90 -5.98
N ARG A 481 -2.03 -4.99 -6.53
CA ARG A 481 -1.13 -3.84 -6.77
C ARG A 481 -1.26 -3.28 -8.19
N GLU A 482 -1.57 -4.11 -9.18
CA GLU A 482 -1.93 -3.65 -10.53
C GLU A 482 -3.15 -4.42 -11.08
N LEU A 483 -4.05 -3.69 -11.76
CA LEU A 483 -5.25 -4.20 -12.40
C LEU A 483 -5.14 -4.07 -13.93
N LEU A 484 -5.37 -5.16 -14.65
CA LEU A 484 -5.46 -5.23 -16.10
C LEU A 484 -6.93 -5.42 -16.48
N LEU A 485 -7.53 -4.37 -17.05
CA LEU A 485 -8.96 -4.32 -17.32
C LEU A 485 -9.22 -4.18 -18.82
N GLU A 486 -10.20 -4.90 -19.34
CA GLU A 486 -10.70 -4.65 -20.70
C GLU A 486 -11.38 -3.28 -20.78
N LYS A 487 -10.95 -2.41 -21.70
CA LYS A 487 -11.49 -1.05 -21.84
C LYS A 487 -12.99 -1.11 -22.15
N SER A 488 -13.79 -0.56 -21.23
CA SER A 488 -15.26 -0.58 -21.25
C SER A 488 -15.93 -1.95 -21.10
N GLY A 489 -15.20 -3.00 -20.71
CA GLY A 489 -15.74 -4.35 -20.51
C GLY A 489 -16.43 -4.58 -19.15
N LEU A 490 -16.04 -3.86 -18.09
CA LEU A 490 -16.58 -4.04 -16.74
C LEU A 490 -17.86 -3.23 -16.46
N ALA A 491 -18.76 -3.80 -15.66
CA ALA A 491 -19.96 -3.14 -15.18
C ALA A 491 -19.66 -2.07 -14.10
N THR A 492 -20.51 -1.05 -14.01
CA THR A 492 -20.36 0.06 -13.03
C THR A 492 -20.39 -0.43 -11.58
N LYS A 493 -21.08 -1.54 -11.26
CA LYS A 493 -21.00 -2.19 -9.93
C LYS A 493 -19.58 -2.71 -9.65
N THR A 494 -19.02 -3.50 -10.56
CA THR A 494 -17.67 -4.08 -10.47
C THR A 494 -16.60 -3.01 -10.30
N LEU A 495 -16.69 -1.93 -11.08
CA LEU A 495 -15.77 -0.78 -10.99
C LEU A 495 -15.86 -0.01 -9.66
N ARG A 496 -17.00 -0.08 -8.94
CA ARG A 496 -17.15 0.47 -7.58
C ARG A 496 -16.51 -0.46 -6.55
N ILE A 497 -16.76 -1.76 -6.61
CA ILE A 497 -16.17 -2.77 -5.71
C ILE A 497 -14.64 -2.69 -5.78
N LEU A 498 -14.07 -2.62 -6.99
CA LEU A 498 -12.63 -2.42 -7.18
C LEU A 498 -12.14 -1.10 -6.57
N LYS A 499 -12.86 0.03 -6.73
CA LYS A 499 -12.44 1.32 -6.14
C LYS A 499 -12.54 1.36 -4.61
N ASN A 500 -13.45 0.59 -4.01
CA ASN A 500 -13.62 0.52 -2.56
C ASN A 500 -12.63 -0.46 -1.90
N ASN A 501 -12.29 -1.57 -2.55
CA ASN A 501 -11.46 -2.65 -2.00
C ASN A 501 -10.00 -2.64 -2.48
N THR A 502 -9.53 -1.57 -3.16
CA THR A 502 -8.12 -1.44 -3.59
C THR A 502 -7.49 -0.18 -3.01
N SER A 503 -6.15 -0.20 -2.87
CA SER A 503 -5.40 0.95 -2.36
C SER A 503 -5.47 2.12 -3.34
N PRO A 504 -5.46 3.38 -2.87
CA PRO A 504 -5.21 4.55 -3.73
C PRO A 504 -3.88 4.50 -4.50
N THR A 505 -2.97 3.58 -4.13
CA THR A 505 -1.70 3.31 -4.84
C THR A 505 -1.79 2.25 -5.94
N THR A 506 -2.90 1.51 -6.05
CA THR A 506 -3.07 0.44 -7.05
C THR A 506 -3.03 1.02 -8.47
N ILE A 507 -2.27 0.40 -9.38
CA ILE A 507 -2.13 0.84 -10.77
C ILE A 507 -3.29 0.29 -11.61
N TRP A 508 -3.94 1.14 -12.42
CA TRP A 508 -5.07 0.75 -13.29
C TRP A 508 -4.64 0.83 -14.77
N THR A 509 -4.43 -0.31 -15.40
CA THR A 509 -4.05 -0.41 -16.82
C THR A 509 -5.23 -0.95 -17.64
N ASN A 510 -5.83 -0.07 -18.46
CA ASN A 510 -6.90 -0.45 -19.39
C ASN A 510 -6.30 -0.92 -20.72
N LEU A 511 -6.71 -2.10 -21.19
CA LEU A 511 -6.24 -2.74 -22.43
C LEU A 511 -7.30 -2.67 -23.54
N LYS A 512 -6.86 -2.55 -24.80
CA LYS A 512 -7.74 -2.54 -25.98
C LYS A 512 -8.36 -3.95 -26.24
N PRO A 513 -9.69 -4.09 -26.35
CA PRO A 513 -10.35 -5.37 -26.64
C PRO A 513 -9.82 -6.05 -27.92
N GLY A 514 -9.78 -7.39 -27.90
CA GLY A 514 -9.34 -8.30 -28.98
C GLY A 514 -7.85 -8.23 -29.34
N THR A 515 -7.23 -7.04 -29.26
CA THR A 515 -5.86 -6.76 -29.72
C THR A 515 -4.83 -6.80 -28.59
N GLU A 516 -5.17 -6.25 -27.43
CA GLU A 516 -4.35 -6.28 -26.22
C GLU A 516 -4.97 -7.17 -25.16
N PHE A 517 -6.28 -7.05 -24.91
CA PHE A 517 -7.03 -8.01 -24.11
C PHE A 517 -7.58 -9.08 -25.05
N TRP A 518 -6.94 -10.25 -25.12
CA TRP A 518 -7.29 -11.28 -26.10
C TRP A 518 -8.58 -12.04 -25.75
N ASP A 519 -9.34 -12.39 -26.79
CA ASP A 519 -10.44 -13.34 -26.67
C ASP A 519 -9.91 -14.77 -26.42
N ALA A 520 -10.68 -15.62 -25.76
CA ALA A 520 -10.28 -16.98 -25.35
C ALA A 520 -9.60 -17.78 -26.46
N ASP A 521 -10.18 -17.73 -27.66
CA ASP A 521 -9.73 -18.42 -28.85
C ASP A 521 -8.39 -17.90 -29.38
N THR A 522 -8.11 -16.61 -29.19
CA THR A 522 -6.81 -15.99 -29.50
C THR A 522 -5.80 -16.37 -28.42
N SER A 523 -6.16 -16.36 -27.13
CA SER A 523 -5.30 -16.83 -26.04
C SER A 523 -4.86 -18.29 -26.22
N ARG A 524 -5.79 -19.19 -26.52
CA ARG A 524 -5.51 -20.62 -26.79
C ARG A 524 -4.49 -20.78 -27.91
N LYS A 525 -4.64 -20.03 -29.01
CA LYS A 525 -3.74 -20.05 -30.18
C LYS A 525 -2.37 -19.44 -29.85
N GLU A 526 -2.34 -18.28 -29.21
CA GLU A 526 -1.10 -17.55 -28.88
C GLU A 526 -0.23 -18.29 -27.86
N LEU A 527 -0.82 -18.96 -26.86
CA LEU A 527 -0.09 -19.81 -25.94
C LEU A 527 0.55 -21.01 -26.69
N SER A 528 -0.25 -21.74 -27.47
CA SER A 528 0.21 -22.93 -28.21
C SER A 528 1.26 -22.59 -29.28
N CYS A 529 1.13 -21.44 -29.95
CA CYS A 529 2.08 -20.97 -30.96
C CYS A 529 3.41 -20.48 -30.35
N ALA A 530 3.39 -20.01 -29.10
CA ALA A 530 4.56 -19.49 -28.41
C ALA A 530 5.39 -20.55 -27.69
N LYS A 531 4.90 -21.80 -27.60
CA LYS A 531 5.62 -22.96 -27.04
C LYS A 531 6.14 -22.74 -25.61
N TYR A 532 5.34 -22.14 -24.74
CA TYR A 532 5.75 -21.88 -23.35
C TYR A 532 5.93 -23.17 -22.52
N PHE A 533 5.27 -24.27 -22.88
CA PHE A 533 5.14 -25.48 -22.03
C PHE A 533 5.81 -26.74 -22.61
N VAL A 534 6.96 -26.59 -23.29
CA VAL A 534 7.68 -27.72 -23.91
C VAL A 534 8.82 -28.20 -23.00
N LYS A 535 8.73 -29.42 -22.47
CA LYS A 535 9.77 -30.05 -21.63
C LYS A 535 10.86 -30.73 -22.47
N GLY A 536 11.57 -29.98 -23.31
CA GLY A 536 12.70 -30.47 -24.11
C GLY A 536 12.74 -29.93 -25.54
N GLU A 537 13.64 -30.45 -26.37
CA GLU A 537 13.78 -30.00 -27.77
C GLU A 537 12.82 -30.71 -28.75
N ASP A 538 12.40 -31.95 -28.44
CA ASP A 538 11.60 -32.83 -29.32
C ASP A 538 10.22 -33.26 -28.76
N GLU A 539 9.81 -32.82 -27.56
CA GLU A 539 8.57 -33.29 -26.91
C GLU A 539 7.29 -32.51 -27.29
N GLU A 540 6.12 -33.11 -27.05
CA GLU A 540 4.82 -32.48 -27.24
C GLU A 540 4.54 -31.38 -26.19
N GLU A 541 3.65 -30.43 -26.50
CA GLU A 541 3.33 -29.32 -25.57
C GLU A 541 2.39 -29.79 -24.45
N VAL A 542 2.95 -30.03 -23.26
CA VAL A 542 2.22 -30.48 -22.07
C VAL A 542 1.72 -29.26 -21.29
N TRP A 543 0.42 -28.94 -21.46
CA TRP A 543 -0.23 -27.86 -20.72
C TRP A 543 -0.29 -28.19 -19.20
N PRO A 544 0.01 -27.23 -18.30
CA PRO A 544 -0.12 -27.42 -16.86
C PRO A 544 -1.54 -27.83 -16.44
N GLU A 545 -1.68 -28.72 -15.45
CA GLU A 545 -2.96 -29.34 -15.06
C GLU A 545 -4.08 -28.31 -14.81
N ALA A 546 -3.79 -27.23 -14.07
CA ALA A 546 -4.74 -26.16 -13.79
C ALA A 546 -5.18 -25.35 -15.03
N LEU A 547 -4.28 -25.18 -16.02
CA LEU A 547 -4.62 -24.60 -17.33
C LEU A 547 -5.37 -25.58 -18.22
N GLN A 548 -5.17 -26.89 -18.03
CA GLN A 548 -5.88 -27.94 -18.76
C GLN A 548 -7.32 -28.10 -18.26
N GLU A 549 -7.56 -28.07 -16.94
CA GLU A 549 -8.92 -28.09 -16.34
C GLU A 549 -9.75 -26.88 -16.79
N LEU A 550 -9.15 -25.68 -16.84
CA LEU A 550 -9.83 -24.42 -17.19
C LEU A 550 -9.71 -24.04 -18.67
N ARG A 551 -9.20 -24.92 -19.54
CA ARG A 551 -8.94 -24.62 -20.96
C ARG A 551 -10.20 -24.23 -21.75
N ASP A 552 -11.32 -24.82 -21.37
CA ASP A 552 -12.62 -24.64 -22.02
C ASP A 552 -13.45 -23.49 -21.41
N ASP A 553 -12.97 -22.88 -20.32
CA ASP A 553 -13.56 -21.64 -19.75
C ASP A 553 -13.08 -20.43 -20.56
N ASP A 554 -13.97 -19.90 -21.40
CA ASP A 554 -13.68 -18.72 -22.24
C ASP A 554 -13.36 -17.46 -21.43
N LEU A 555 -13.90 -17.30 -20.22
CA LEU A 555 -13.68 -16.11 -19.40
C LEU A 555 -12.27 -16.16 -18.79
N VAL A 556 -11.90 -17.31 -18.20
CA VAL A 556 -10.56 -17.53 -17.65
C VAL A 556 -9.51 -17.44 -18.76
N MET A 557 -9.73 -18.09 -19.92
CA MET A 557 -8.78 -18.03 -21.04
C MET A 557 -8.65 -16.62 -21.63
N SER A 558 -9.71 -15.81 -21.64
CA SER A 558 -9.60 -14.39 -22.02
C SER A 558 -8.80 -13.58 -21.00
N ALA A 559 -9.02 -13.80 -19.69
CA ALA A 559 -8.26 -13.14 -18.62
C ALA A 559 -6.76 -13.51 -18.64
N VAL A 560 -6.43 -14.80 -18.85
CA VAL A 560 -5.06 -15.28 -19.08
C VAL A 560 -4.44 -14.63 -20.33
N GLY A 561 -5.24 -14.41 -21.38
CA GLY A 561 -4.84 -13.68 -22.58
C GLY A 561 -4.43 -12.24 -22.29
N GLY A 562 -5.27 -11.48 -21.59
CA GLY A 562 -4.96 -10.11 -21.16
C GLY A 562 -3.70 -10.02 -20.30
N LEU A 563 -3.50 -10.97 -19.37
CA LEU A 563 -2.29 -11.05 -18.54
C LEU A 563 -1.04 -11.38 -19.38
N THR A 564 -1.12 -12.41 -20.23
CA THR A 564 -0.02 -12.86 -21.11
C THR A 564 0.41 -11.75 -22.07
N SER A 565 -0.55 -11.08 -22.68
CA SER A 565 -0.36 -9.93 -23.57
C SER A 565 0.34 -8.77 -22.85
N TYR A 566 -0.03 -8.48 -21.60
CA TYR A 566 0.63 -7.46 -20.80
C TYR A 566 2.07 -7.84 -20.40
N LEU A 567 2.29 -9.07 -19.91
CA LEU A 567 3.65 -9.57 -19.64
C LEU A 567 4.51 -9.55 -20.91
N ARG A 568 3.91 -9.81 -22.08
CA ARG A 568 4.55 -9.73 -23.40
C ARG A 568 4.86 -8.30 -23.81
N PHE A 569 4.11 -7.30 -23.36
CA PHE A 569 4.48 -5.88 -23.49
C PHE A 569 5.64 -5.51 -22.55
N LEU A 570 5.64 -6.01 -21.30
CA LEU A 570 6.68 -5.72 -20.29
C LEU A 570 8.03 -6.42 -20.55
N LYS A 571 8.04 -7.48 -21.38
CA LYS A 571 9.17 -8.40 -21.64
C LYS A 571 9.47 -9.37 -20.48
N LEU A 572 8.40 -9.87 -19.86
CA LEU A 572 8.43 -10.84 -18.76
C LEU A 572 7.72 -12.17 -19.12
N GLU A 573 7.14 -12.28 -20.32
CA GLU A 573 6.24 -13.39 -20.70
C GLU A 573 6.91 -14.76 -20.71
N GLY A 574 8.07 -14.88 -21.36
CA GLY A 574 8.77 -16.17 -21.51
C GLY A 574 9.17 -16.75 -20.15
N PRO A 575 10.05 -16.06 -19.39
CA PRO A 575 10.56 -16.50 -18.10
C PRO A 575 9.53 -16.84 -17.01
N LEU A 576 8.32 -16.30 -17.09
CA LEU A 576 7.27 -16.57 -16.10
C LEU A 576 6.38 -17.74 -16.56
N LEU A 577 5.99 -17.79 -17.83
CA LEU A 577 5.12 -18.84 -18.35
C LEU A 577 5.84 -20.19 -18.47
N SER A 578 7.16 -20.20 -18.76
CA SER A 578 7.95 -21.43 -18.86
C SER A 578 8.13 -22.19 -17.54
N GLN A 579 7.81 -21.57 -16.38
CA GLN A 579 7.80 -22.25 -15.08
C GLN A 579 6.62 -23.23 -14.94
N GLY A 580 5.56 -23.07 -15.74
CA GLY A 580 4.37 -23.93 -15.69
C GLY A 580 3.58 -23.89 -14.38
N SER A 581 3.90 -22.96 -13.47
CA SER A 581 3.33 -22.89 -12.12
C SER A 581 1.95 -22.23 -12.10
N PHE A 582 0.91 -23.02 -12.38
CA PHE A 582 -0.50 -22.58 -12.39
C PHE A 582 -1.32 -23.31 -11.33
N GLU A 583 -2.08 -22.56 -10.53
CA GLU A 583 -2.91 -23.04 -9.43
C GLU A 583 -4.35 -22.51 -9.56
N ILE A 584 -5.36 -23.35 -9.26
CA ILE A 584 -6.77 -22.92 -9.31
C ILE A 584 -7.16 -22.28 -7.97
N TYR A 585 -7.39 -20.97 -7.97
CA TYR A 585 -7.82 -20.22 -6.80
C TYR A 585 -9.34 -20.20 -6.67
N LYS A 586 -9.86 -20.72 -5.56
CA LYS A 586 -11.30 -20.76 -5.24
C LYS A 586 -11.55 -19.83 -4.04
N PRO A 587 -12.22 -18.66 -4.21
CA PRO A 587 -12.34 -17.64 -3.14
C PRO A 587 -13.09 -18.12 -1.90
N ILE A 588 -14.01 -19.07 -2.09
CA ILE A 588 -14.84 -19.70 -1.07
C ILE A 588 -14.73 -21.21 -1.27
N GLN A 589 -14.10 -21.91 -0.32
CA GLN A 589 -14.00 -23.37 -0.36
C GLN A 589 -15.00 -23.98 0.64
N LYS A 590 -16.16 -24.41 0.13
CA LYS A 590 -17.18 -25.03 0.99
C LYS A 590 -16.67 -26.34 1.59
N ASN A 591 -16.98 -26.57 2.86
CA ASN A 591 -16.71 -27.79 3.63
C ASN A 591 -15.24 -28.08 3.99
N SER A 592 -14.26 -27.29 3.52
CA SER A 592 -12.84 -27.44 3.90
C SER A 592 -12.34 -26.33 4.81
N THR A 593 -12.70 -25.08 4.52
CA THR A 593 -12.19 -23.88 5.22
C THR A 593 -13.31 -22.95 5.68
N LEU A 594 -13.00 -22.13 6.68
CA LEU A 594 -13.91 -21.15 7.26
C LEU A 594 -14.15 -20.05 6.24
N VAL A 595 -15.41 -19.87 5.84
CA VAL A 595 -15.77 -18.84 4.86
C VAL A 595 -15.79 -17.47 5.53
N LEU A 596 -14.84 -16.62 5.11
CA LEU A 596 -14.75 -15.20 5.46
C LEU A 596 -14.97 -14.38 4.20
N ASP A 597 -16.06 -13.62 4.13
CA ASP A 597 -16.37 -12.78 2.97
C ASP A 597 -15.66 -11.41 3.02
N GLY A 598 -15.54 -10.72 1.88
CA GLY A 598 -14.78 -9.46 1.78
C GLY A 598 -15.21 -8.37 2.77
N GLN A 599 -16.51 -8.27 3.05
CA GLN A 599 -17.04 -7.36 4.06
C GLN A 599 -16.63 -7.78 5.48
N THR A 600 -16.64 -9.08 5.80
CA THR A 600 -16.17 -9.60 7.10
C THR A 600 -14.65 -9.48 7.26
N LEU A 601 -13.86 -9.69 6.20
CA LEU A 601 -12.40 -9.45 6.20
C LEU A 601 -12.07 -7.99 6.56
N THR A 602 -12.86 -7.05 6.03
CA THR A 602 -12.74 -5.61 6.32
C THR A 602 -13.26 -5.26 7.71
N ASN A 603 -14.46 -5.72 8.09
CA ASN A 603 -15.11 -5.42 9.38
C ASN A 603 -14.30 -5.89 10.61
N LEU A 604 -13.55 -6.99 10.46
CA LEU A 604 -12.70 -7.57 11.49
C LEU A 604 -11.22 -7.11 11.40
N GLU A 605 -10.89 -6.24 10.43
CA GLU A 605 -9.55 -5.64 10.26
C GLU A 605 -8.44 -6.70 10.20
N LEU A 606 -8.69 -7.75 9.39
CA LEU A 606 -7.86 -8.97 9.35
C LEU A 606 -6.47 -8.74 8.72
N PHE A 607 -6.41 -7.98 7.62
CA PHE A 607 -5.17 -7.71 6.86
C PHE A 607 -4.79 -6.23 6.80
N SER A 608 -5.76 -5.32 6.89
CA SER A 608 -5.57 -3.86 6.84
C SER A 608 -6.54 -3.17 7.81
N ASN A 609 -6.07 -2.15 8.52
CA ASN A 609 -6.92 -1.33 9.38
C ASN A 609 -7.76 -0.32 8.58
N THR A 610 -8.94 0.02 9.10
CA THR A 610 -9.93 0.88 8.43
C THR A 610 -9.52 2.35 8.39
N VAL A 611 -8.59 2.76 9.26
CA VAL A 611 -8.24 4.17 9.48
C VAL A 611 -7.13 4.64 8.52
N ASN A 612 -6.06 3.86 8.38
CA ASN A 612 -4.87 4.22 7.61
C ASN A 612 -4.61 3.28 6.41
N GLY A 613 -5.24 2.10 6.37
CA GLY A 613 -4.93 1.04 5.40
C GLY A 613 -3.65 0.25 5.71
N ASN A 614 -3.06 0.47 6.88
CA ASN A 614 -1.83 -0.21 7.33
C ASN A 614 -2.14 -1.60 7.93
N THR A 615 -1.10 -2.43 8.07
CA THR A 615 -1.12 -3.71 8.81
C THR A 615 -1.16 -3.54 10.34
N ASP A 616 -0.94 -2.33 10.85
CA ASP A 616 -0.85 -2.06 12.29
C ASP A 616 -2.19 -2.30 13.01
N GLY A 617 -2.17 -3.03 14.12
CA GLY A 617 -3.37 -3.42 14.88
C GLY A 617 -4.18 -4.59 14.31
N THR A 618 -3.83 -5.08 13.11
CA THR A 618 -4.55 -6.18 12.44
C THR A 618 -4.26 -7.54 13.07
N LEU A 619 -5.19 -8.50 12.92
CA LEU A 619 -4.96 -9.87 13.40
C LEU A 619 -3.77 -10.53 12.68
N PHE A 620 -3.58 -10.28 11.38
CA PHE A 620 -2.41 -10.75 10.66
C PHE A 620 -1.11 -10.21 11.27
N GLY A 621 -1.03 -8.91 11.62
CA GLY A 621 0.13 -8.34 12.30
C GLY A 621 0.40 -8.92 13.70
N LEU A 622 -0.65 -9.33 14.42
CA LEU A 622 -0.51 -10.02 15.71
C LEU A 622 0.03 -11.45 15.53
N LEU A 623 -0.60 -12.26 14.67
CA LEU A 623 -0.27 -13.69 14.54
C LEU A 623 0.98 -13.96 13.68
N ASN A 624 1.30 -13.07 12.74
CA ASN A 624 2.47 -13.22 11.89
C ASN A 624 3.75 -12.90 12.68
N LYS A 625 4.48 -13.96 13.00
CA LYS A 625 5.82 -13.98 13.61
C LYS A 625 6.76 -14.88 12.76
N CYS A 626 6.36 -15.17 11.52
CA CYS A 626 7.16 -15.91 10.54
C CYS A 626 8.45 -15.14 10.24
N ILE A 627 9.54 -15.88 10.10
CA ILE A 627 10.88 -15.33 9.92
C ILE A 627 11.17 -15.17 8.42
N THR A 628 10.76 -16.14 7.62
CA THR A 628 11.02 -16.20 6.18
C THR A 628 9.98 -15.43 5.37
N PRO A 629 10.35 -14.75 4.26
CA PRO A 629 9.38 -14.05 3.40
C PRO A 629 8.33 -14.99 2.80
N PHE A 630 8.73 -16.19 2.37
CA PHE A 630 7.81 -17.20 1.84
C PHE A 630 6.89 -17.79 2.93
N GLY A 631 7.39 -17.94 4.17
CA GLY A 631 6.56 -18.27 5.33
C GLY A 631 5.50 -17.21 5.60
N LYS A 632 5.85 -15.91 5.60
CA LYS A 632 4.89 -14.80 5.73
C LYS A 632 3.81 -14.81 4.64
N ARG A 633 4.18 -15.12 3.39
CA ARG A 633 3.23 -15.25 2.27
C ARG A 633 2.27 -16.44 2.45
N LEU A 634 2.78 -17.62 2.82
CA LEU A 634 1.95 -18.79 3.12
C LEU A 634 1.03 -18.54 4.34
N PHE A 635 1.54 -17.87 5.37
CA PHE A 635 0.78 -17.57 6.58
C PHE A 635 -0.43 -16.67 6.30
N ARG A 636 -0.31 -15.71 5.35
CA ARG A 636 -1.46 -14.92 4.89
C ARG A 636 -2.55 -15.79 4.28
N GLN A 637 -2.19 -16.85 3.54
CA GLN A 637 -3.15 -17.80 3.00
C GLN A 637 -3.82 -18.63 4.12
N TRP A 638 -3.09 -19.04 5.15
CA TRP A 638 -3.64 -19.75 6.32
C TRP A 638 -4.63 -18.90 7.13
N VAL A 639 -4.38 -17.59 7.25
CA VAL A 639 -5.29 -16.63 7.92
C VAL A 639 -6.49 -16.27 7.04
N ALA A 640 -6.33 -16.24 5.71
CA ALA A 640 -7.43 -16.02 4.76
C ALA A 640 -8.37 -17.22 4.65
N HIS A 641 -7.84 -18.44 4.86
CA HIS A 641 -8.58 -19.71 4.78
C HIS A 641 -8.32 -20.60 6.02
N PRO A 642 -8.87 -20.25 7.21
CA PRO A 642 -8.79 -21.10 8.41
C PRO A 642 -9.46 -22.46 8.17
N LEU A 643 -9.11 -23.49 8.94
CA LEU A 643 -9.58 -24.86 8.70
C LEU A 643 -10.96 -25.12 9.34
N CYS A 644 -11.76 -26.04 8.77
CA CYS A 644 -12.99 -26.55 9.40
C CYS A 644 -12.89 -28.00 9.89
N ASN A 645 -11.90 -28.78 9.43
CA ASN A 645 -11.73 -30.18 9.83
C ASN A 645 -11.00 -30.28 11.18
N ILE A 646 -11.64 -30.94 12.15
CA ILE A 646 -11.16 -31.08 13.54
C ILE A 646 -9.78 -31.74 13.61
N ASP A 647 -9.54 -32.80 12.85
CA ASP A 647 -8.27 -33.54 12.86
C ASP A 647 -7.11 -32.63 12.46
N ARG A 648 -7.23 -31.92 11.32
CA ARG A 648 -6.20 -31.01 10.81
C ARG A 648 -5.98 -29.77 11.70
N ILE A 649 -6.99 -29.33 12.45
CA ILE A 649 -6.81 -28.28 13.46
C ILE A 649 -6.02 -28.83 14.65
N ASN A 650 -6.37 -30.03 15.14
CA ASN A 650 -5.62 -30.69 16.21
C ASN A 650 -4.18 -31.01 15.80
N GLU A 651 -3.92 -31.52 14.59
CA GLU A 651 -2.57 -31.76 14.06
C GLU A 651 -1.69 -30.49 14.07
N ARG A 652 -2.28 -29.31 13.90
CA ARG A 652 -1.58 -28.01 14.06
C ARG A 652 -1.39 -27.65 15.53
N LEU A 653 -2.41 -27.81 16.37
CA LEU A 653 -2.33 -27.53 17.81
C LEU A 653 -1.31 -28.43 18.52
N ASP A 654 -1.23 -29.71 18.16
CA ASP A 654 -0.23 -30.67 18.67
C ASP A 654 1.20 -30.21 18.31
N ALA A 655 1.41 -29.73 17.09
CA ALA A 655 2.69 -29.19 16.65
C ALA A 655 3.03 -27.85 17.34
N VAL A 656 2.03 -27.01 17.62
CA VAL A 656 2.17 -25.75 18.35
C VAL A 656 2.46 -25.97 19.84
N GLU A 657 1.86 -26.98 20.46
CA GLU A 657 2.09 -27.37 21.85
C GLU A 657 3.51 -27.94 22.02
N LEU A 658 3.93 -28.89 21.16
CA LEU A 658 5.29 -29.45 21.14
C LEU A 658 6.37 -28.35 20.96
N LEU A 659 6.13 -27.35 20.10
CA LEU A 659 7.05 -26.22 19.90
C LEU A 659 7.01 -25.15 21.01
N ASN A 660 6.08 -25.26 21.96
CA ASN A 660 6.04 -24.42 23.16
C ASN A 660 6.59 -25.16 24.39
N ASP A 661 6.44 -26.49 24.47
CA ASP A 661 7.02 -27.35 25.50
C ASP A 661 8.56 -27.39 25.43
N ASP A 662 9.15 -27.30 24.23
CA ASP A 662 10.59 -27.07 24.04
C ASP A 662 10.89 -25.72 23.34
N PRO A 663 11.00 -24.62 24.13
CA PRO A 663 11.44 -23.33 23.63
C PRO A 663 12.83 -23.35 22.97
N SER A 664 13.71 -24.27 23.36
CA SER A 664 15.09 -24.33 22.85
C SER A 664 15.15 -24.85 21.43
N VAL A 665 14.29 -25.82 21.07
CA VAL A 665 14.11 -26.30 19.70
C VAL A 665 13.54 -25.18 18.82
N ARG A 666 12.50 -24.50 19.30
CA ARG A 666 11.88 -23.35 18.63
C ARG A 666 12.90 -22.22 18.35
N GLU A 667 13.77 -21.92 19.30
CA GLU A 667 14.79 -20.88 19.18
C GLU A 667 15.98 -21.32 18.31
N GLN A 668 16.36 -22.60 18.33
CA GLN A 668 17.33 -23.17 17.40
C GLN A 668 16.83 -23.08 15.95
N PHE A 669 15.60 -23.52 15.66
CA PHE A 669 14.98 -23.33 14.34
C PHE A 669 14.97 -21.86 13.93
N ALA A 670 14.47 -20.97 14.80
CA ALA A 670 14.44 -19.54 14.52
C ALA A 670 15.82 -18.96 14.16
N SER A 671 16.86 -19.33 14.89
CA SER A 671 18.24 -18.87 14.64
C SER A 671 18.83 -19.34 13.30
N GLN A 672 18.36 -20.47 12.76
CA GLN A 672 18.75 -20.94 11.42
C GLN A 672 17.92 -20.23 10.33
N LEU A 673 16.60 -20.12 10.53
CA LEU A 673 15.68 -19.48 9.57
C LEU A 673 16.03 -18.00 9.30
N VAL A 674 16.53 -17.27 10.30
CA VAL A 674 16.91 -15.84 10.18
C VAL A 674 17.99 -15.58 9.11
N LYS A 675 18.83 -16.59 8.79
CA LYS A 675 19.91 -16.44 7.80
C LYS A 675 19.44 -16.62 6.35
N MET A 676 18.25 -17.17 6.13
CA MET A 676 17.83 -17.60 4.80
C MET A 676 17.31 -16.42 3.96
N PRO A 677 17.67 -16.32 2.67
CA PRO A 677 17.10 -15.34 1.77
C PRO A 677 15.67 -15.74 1.33
N ASP A 678 15.02 -14.88 0.53
CA ASP A 678 13.76 -15.22 -0.13
C ASP A 678 13.98 -16.23 -1.27
N LEU A 679 14.16 -17.49 -0.91
CA LEU A 679 14.45 -18.58 -1.85
C LEU A 679 13.35 -18.75 -2.91
N GLU A 680 12.07 -18.57 -2.57
CA GLU A 680 10.94 -18.67 -3.53
C GLU A 680 11.07 -17.63 -4.65
N ARG A 681 11.46 -16.38 -4.32
CA ARG A 681 11.73 -15.35 -5.34
C ARG A 681 13.06 -15.57 -6.08
N LEU A 682 14.06 -16.15 -5.43
CA LEU A 682 15.37 -16.36 -6.05
C LEU A 682 15.41 -17.54 -7.03
N ILE A 683 14.70 -18.66 -6.78
CA ILE A 683 14.64 -19.76 -7.76
C ILE A 683 13.97 -19.32 -9.06
N SER A 684 12.89 -18.53 -8.99
CA SER A 684 12.20 -18.01 -10.17
C SER A 684 13.04 -16.98 -10.94
N ARG A 685 13.97 -16.28 -10.26
CA ARG A 685 15.01 -15.45 -10.92
C ARG A 685 16.14 -16.26 -11.57
N ILE A 686 16.44 -17.47 -11.06
CA ILE A 686 17.39 -18.39 -11.69
C ILE A 686 16.78 -18.98 -12.96
N HIS A 687 15.53 -19.48 -12.89
CA HIS A 687 14.76 -19.90 -14.07
C HIS A 687 14.74 -18.82 -15.16
N ALA A 688 14.51 -17.56 -14.76
CA ALA A 688 14.51 -16.42 -15.67
C ALA A 688 15.87 -16.02 -16.26
N GLY A 689 16.98 -16.65 -15.83
CA GLY A 689 18.34 -16.27 -16.23
C GLY A 689 18.75 -14.86 -15.76
N ALA A 690 18.02 -14.27 -14.81
CA ALA A 690 18.16 -12.90 -14.32
C ALA A 690 18.75 -12.84 -12.89
N CYS A 691 19.33 -13.95 -12.43
CA CYS A 691 20.02 -14.03 -11.15
C CYS A 691 21.38 -13.33 -11.21
N LYS A 692 21.74 -12.57 -10.15
CA LYS A 692 23.08 -11.98 -10.03
C LYS A 692 24.03 -13.06 -9.45
N PRO A 693 25.33 -13.12 -9.82
CA PRO A 693 26.28 -14.11 -9.29
C PRO A 693 26.29 -14.23 -7.75
N GLU A 694 26.19 -13.10 -7.05
CA GLU A 694 26.08 -13.07 -5.58
C GLU A 694 24.77 -13.70 -5.07
N ASP A 695 23.66 -13.49 -5.77
CA ASP A 695 22.35 -14.03 -5.40
C ASP A 695 22.33 -15.55 -5.58
N PHE A 696 22.97 -16.07 -6.64
CA PHE A 696 23.10 -17.51 -6.89
C PHE A 696 23.85 -18.22 -5.76
N VAL A 697 24.93 -17.62 -5.25
CA VAL A 697 25.65 -18.16 -4.07
C VAL A 697 24.76 -18.16 -2.82
N ARG A 698 23.94 -17.12 -2.60
CA ARG A 698 22.98 -17.09 -1.47
C ARG A 698 21.89 -18.15 -1.59
N VAL A 699 21.52 -18.58 -2.79
CA VAL A 699 20.58 -19.70 -2.99
C VAL A 699 21.20 -21.02 -2.55
N LEU A 700 22.44 -21.30 -2.96
CA LEU A 700 23.17 -22.50 -2.53
C LEU A 700 23.38 -22.52 -1.01
N GLU A 701 23.88 -21.41 -0.44
CA GLU A 701 24.05 -21.25 1.02
C GLU A 701 22.72 -21.41 1.77
N GLY A 702 21.59 -21.02 1.16
CA GLY A 702 20.25 -21.21 1.71
C GLY A 702 19.76 -22.66 1.69
N PHE A 703 20.02 -23.43 0.63
CA PHE A 703 19.63 -24.84 0.58
C PHE A 703 20.52 -25.74 1.44
N GLU A 704 21.82 -25.47 1.53
CA GLU A 704 22.74 -26.09 2.49
C GLU A 704 22.29 -25.82 3.95
N GLN A 705 21.85 -24.58 4.23
CA GLN A 705 21.29 -24.21 5.54
C GLN A 705 19.96 -24.93 5.83
N ILE A 706 19.14 -25.23 4.82
CA ILE A 706 17.93 -26.07 4.98
C ILE A 706 18.31 -27.52 5.29
N GLU A 707 19.24 -28.13 4.54
CA GLU A 707 19.73 -29.50 4.76
C GLU A 707 20.27 -29.69 6.19
N TYR A 708 21.11 -28.75 6.65
CA TYR A 708 21.61 -28.73 8.03
C TYR A 708 20.47 -28.60 9.06
N THR A 709 19.49 -27.73 8.79
CA THR A 709 18.33 -27.53 9.68
C THR A 709 17.44 -28.78 9.75
N MET A 710 17.27 -29.51 8.64
CA MET A 710 16.54 -30.78 8.60
C MET A 710 17.31 -31.91 9.29
N THR A 711 18.64 -31.90 9.21
CA THR A 711 19.50 -32.84 9.94
C THR A 711 19.39 -32.66 11.45
N LEU A 712 19.36 -31.40 11.93
CA LEU A 712 19.04 -31.09 13.32
C LEU A 712 17.61 -31.52 13.68
N ALA A 713 16.63 -31.19 12.84
CA ALA A 713 15.23 -31.56 13.06
C ALA A 713 15.03 -33.08 13.20
N ALA A 714 15.73 -33.88 12.38
CA ALA A 714 15.67 -35.33 12.41
C ALA A 714 16.25 -35.98 13.68
N ALA A 715 17.00 -35.23 14.50
CA ALA A 715 17.45 -35.67 15.81
C ALA A 715 16.36 -35.55 16.89
N PHE A 716 15.35 -34.71 16.69
CA PHE A 716 14.24 -34.47 17.62
C PHE A 716 13.00 -35.37 17.37
N LYS A 717 13.17 -36.50 16.68
CA LYS A 717 12.09 -37.48 16.41
C LYS A 717 11.43 -37.95 17.71
N GLY A 718 10.18 -37.54 17.92
CA GLY A 718 9.49 -37.68 19.20
C GLY A 718 8.04 -38.17 19.11
N GLY A 719 7.38 -38.13 17.95
CA GLY A 719 5.99 -38.58 17.82
C GLY A 719 5.42 -38.50 16.40
N ASN A 720 4.36 -39.25 16.13
CA ASN A 720 3.74 -39.41 14.80
C ASN A 720 2.93 -38.16 14.34
N GLY A 721 3.40 -36.94 14.63
CA GLY A 721 2.68 -35.69 14.41
C GLY A 721 2.82 -35.09 13.01
N LEU A 722 2.42 -33.83 12.86
CA LEU A 722 2.59 -33.06 11.62
C LEU A 722 4.06 -32.77 11.30
N ILE A 723 4.89 -32.46 12.30
CA ILE A 723 6.30 -32.12 12.12
C ILE A 723 7.10 -33.32 11.57
N ASP A 724 7.01 -34.50 12.18
CA ASP A 724 7.70 -35.71 11.71
C ASP A 724 7.26 -36.12 10.29
N ARG A 725 5.98 -35.89 9.91
CA ARG A 725 5.51 -36.09 8.53
C ARG A 725 6.13 -35.08 7.55
N LEU A 726 6.22 -33.80 7.93
CA LEU A 726 6.88 -32.76 7.11
C LEU A 726 8.36 -33.07 6.90
N ILE A 727 9.10 -33.40 7.96
CA ILE A 727 10.51 -33.81 7.89
C ILE A 727 10.67 -35.08 7.03
N SER A 728 9.77 -36.05 7.15
CA SER A 728 9.80 -37.28 6.34
C SER A 728 9.41 -37.07 4.87
N SER A 729 8.76 -35.93 4.54
CA SER A 729 8.42 -35.54 3.16
C SER A 729 9.50 -34.70 2.46
N MET A 730 10.56 -34.33 3.20
CA MET A 730 11.69 -33.57 2.67
C MET A 730 12.45 -34.38 1.60
N PRO A 731 12.68 -33.84 0.40
CA PRO A 731 13.49 -34.52 -0.61
C PRO A 731 14.98 -34.49 -0.23
N ASN A 732 15.77 -35.42 -0.78
CA ASN A 732 17.23 -35.40 -0.60
C ASN A 732 17.83 -34.20 -1.37
N LEU A 733 18.63 -33.38 -0.68
CA LEU A 733 19.34 -32.25 -1.27
C LEU A 733 20.85 -32.50 -1.46
N GLU A 734 21.41 -33.55 -0.85
CA GLU A 734 22.84 -33.86 -0.92
C GLU A 734 23.30 -34.06 -2.38
N GLU A 735 22.54 -34.82 -3.17
CA GLU A 735 22.91 -35.17 -4.55
C GLU A 735 22.93 -33.94 -5.50
N PRO A 736 21.90 -33.07 -5.56
CA PRO A 736 21.96 -31.84 -6.35
C PRO A 736 23.00 -30.83 -5.83
N LEU A 737 23.15 -30.67 -4.51
CA LEU A 737 24.09 -29.69 -3.93
C LEU A 737 25.56 -30.10 -4.08
N ALA A 738 25.87 -31.41 -4.06
CA ALA A 738 27.24 -31.91 -4.17
C ALA A 738 27.98 -31.37 -5.42
N TYR A 739 27.31 -31.28 -6.57
CA TYR A 739 27.88 -30.70 -7.79
C TYR A 739 28.26 -29.22 -7.61
N TRP A 740 27.45 -28.43 -6.91
CA TRP A 740 27.68 -27.00 -6.66
C TRP A 740 28.69 -26.71 -5.54
N SER A 741 29.22 -27.74 -4.88
CA SER A 741 30.35 -27.61 -3.96
C SER A 741 31.69 -27.45 -4.71
N THR A 742 31.82 -28.05 -5.90
CA THR A 742 33.04 -28.04 -6.74
C THR A 742 32.90 -27.20 -8.02
N ALA A 743 31.71 -26.68 -8.32
CA ALA A 743 31.45 -26.02 -9.60
C ALA A 743 32.23 -24.71 -9.84
N PHE A 744 32.50 -23.93 -8.79
CA PHE A 744 33.21 -22.65 -8.85
C PHE A 744 33.66 -22.17 -7.46
N ASN A 745 34.70 -21.34 -7.41
CA ASN A 745 35.19 -20.76 -6.16
C ASN A 745 34.27 -19.65 -5.62
N ARG A 746 33.44 -19.98 -4.62
CA ARG A 746 32.45 -19.07 -4.01
C ARG A 746 33.03 -17.75 -3.48
N GLN A 747 34.26 -17.73 -3.00
CA GLN A 747 34.90 -16.51 -2.49
C GLN A 747 35.23 -15.54 -3.63
N ARG A 748 35.78 -16.05 -4.74
CA ARG A 748 36.02 -15.23 -5.95
C ARG A 748 34.73 -14.67 -6.54
N VAL A 749 33.60 -15.41 -6.47
CA VAL A 749 32.29 -14.87 -6.86
C VAL A 749 31.87 -13.67 -6.01
N LYS A 750 32.12 -13.69 -4.70
CA LYS A 750 31.79 -12.57 -3.79
C LYS A 750 32.69 -11.35 -3.99
N GLU A 751 33.97 -11.55 -4.35
CA GLU A 751 34.95 -10.47 -4.55
C GLU A 751 34.91 -9.88 -5.97
N GLU A 752 34.93 -10.72 -7.02
CA GLU A 752 35.01 -10.30 -8.43
C GLU A 752 33.64 -10.09 -9.07
N LYS A 753 32.55 -10.54 -8.43
CA LYS A 753 31.16 -10.52 -8.96
C LYS A 753 30.96 -11.29 -10.27
N LEU A 754 31.83 -12.27 -10.55
CA LEU A 754 31.81 -13.13 -11.74
C LEU A 754 31.76 -14.61 -11.32
N MET A 755 30.94 -15.42 -11.99
CA MET A 755 31.01 -16.88 -11.86
C MET A 755 32.06 -17.40 -12.84
N ILE A 756 33.25 -17.68 -12.33
CA ILE A 756 34.35 -18.31 -13.05
C ILE A 756 34.29 -19.82 -12.74
N PRO A 757 34.12 -20.70 -13.73
CA PRO A 757 34.14 -22.15 -13.51
C PRO A 757 35.54 -22.61 -13.06
N GLU A 758 35.61 -23.72 -12.34
CA GLU A 758 36.90 -24.42 -12.17
C GLU A 758 37.27 -25.19 -13.45
N SER A 759 38.57 -25.41 -13.67
CA SER A 759 39.09 -25.99 -14.91
C SER A 759 38.56 -27.41 -15.17
N GLY A 760 38.12 -27.68 -16.40
CA GLY A 760 37.52 -28.96 -16.80
C GLY A 760 36.00 -29.05 -16.60
N ILE A 761 35.33 -27.94 -16.27
CA ILE A 761 33.85 -27.86 -16.18
C ILE A 761 33.21 -27.34 -17.47
N ASP A 762 33.89 -26.43 -18.18
CA ASP A 762 33.42 -25.86 -19.45
C ASP A 762 34.61 -25.70 -20.42
N GLU A 763 34.61 -26.47 -21.51
CA GLU A 763 35.73 -26.52 -22.46
C GLU A 763 35.86 -25.22 -23.29
N ASP A 764 34.75 -24.51 -23.54
CA ASP A 764 34.77 -23.22 -24.26
C ASP A 764 35.50 -22.15 -23.43
N PHE A 765 35.25 -22.14 -22.12
CA PHE A 765 35.90 -21.24 -21.18
C PHE A 765 37.41 -21.47 -21.13
N ASP A 766 37.84 -22.71 -20.90
CA ASP A 766 39.26 -23.06 -20.77
C ASP A 766 40.03 -22.79 -22.07
N ALA A 767 39.44 -23.10 -23.23
CA ALA A 767 40.02 -22.77 -24.54
C ALA A 767 40.13 -21.25 -24.77
N SER A 768 39.11 -20.48 -24.35
CA SER A 768 39.10 -19.02 -24.45
C SER A 768 40.15 -18.37 -23.54
N ALA A 769 40.28 -18.85 -22.29
CA ALA A 769 41.30 -18.40 -21.35
C ALA A 769 42.72 -18.72 -21.85
N ALA A 770 42.93 -19.93 -22.39
CA ALA A 770 44.19 -20.33 -22.99
C ALA A 770 44.57 -19.43 -24.19
N ARG A 771 43.62 -19.06 -25.06
CA ARG A 771 43.88 -18.17 -26.19
C ARG A 771 44.27 -16.75 -25.74
N ILE A 772 43.64 -16.22 -24.70
CA ILE A 772 44.01 -14.93 -24.10
C ILE A 772 45.44 -14.98 -23.53
N GLN A 773 45.82 -16.09 -22.89
CA GLN A 773 47.17 -16.25 -22.37
C GLN A 773 48.21 -16.35 -23.50
N GLU A 774 47.94 -17.11 -24.56
CA GLU A 774 48.81 -17.20 -25.74
C GLU A 774 49.09 -15.83 -26.37
N ILE A 775 48.07 -14.97 -26.52
CA ILE A 775 48.24 -13.60 -27.05
C ILE A 775 49.05 -12.72 -26.09
N LYS A 776 48.88 -12.89 -24.76
CA LYS A 776 49.68 -12.20 -23.75
C LYS A 776 51.15 -12.62 -23.78
N ASP A 777 51.43 -13.89 -24.05
CA ASP A 777 52.80 -14.38 -24.20
C ASP A 777 53.45 -13.90 -25.51
N GLN A 778 52.71 -13.87 -26.62
CA GLN A 778 53.17 -13.23 -27.87
C GLN A 778 53.46 -11.73 -27.69
N LEU A 779 52.67 -11.01 -26.89
CA LEU A 779 52.94 -9.61 -26.52
C LEU A 779 54.21 -9.47 -25.65
N ASN A 780 54.45 -10.41 -24.72
CA ASN A 780 55.67 -10.42 -23.91
C ASN A 780 56.92 -10.67 -24.78
N ASP A 781 56.88 -11.61 -25.71
CA ASP A 781 57.97 -11.88 -26.65
C ASP A 781 58.24 -10.68 -27.57
N LEU A 782 57.19 -10.03 -28.11
CA LEU A 782 57.30 -8.80 -28.89
C LEU A 782 57.99 -7.68 -28.08
N LEU A 783 57.67 -7.55 -26.78
CA LEU A 783 58.31 -6.58 -25.89
C LEU A 783 59.78 -6.93 -25.59
N ILE A 784 60.14 -8.22 -25.51
CA ILE A 784 61.54 -8.67 -25.39
C ILE A 784 62.31 -8.34 -26.67
N GLU A 785 61.75 -8.62 -27.85
CA GLU A 785 62.31 -8.28 -29.16
C GLU A 785 62.59 -6.77 -29.26
N LYS A 786 61.59 -5.92 -28.96
CA LYS A 786 61.74 -4.45 -29.06
C LYS A 786 62.63 -3.85 -27.97
N LYS A 787 62.79 -4.49 -26.80
CA LYS A 787 63.86 -4.16 -25.84
C LYS A 787 65.26 -4.45 -26.40
N GLY A 788 65.40 -5.52 -27.19
CA GLY A 788 66.62 -5.85 -27.92
C GLY A 788 66.96 -4.81 -28.99
N GLU A 789 66.02 -4.53 -29.90
CA GLU A 789 66.20 -3.56 -31.00
C GLU A 789 66.58 -2.15 -30.50
N LEU A 790 65.80 -1.62 -29.55
CA LEU A 790 65.96 -0.25 -29.06
C LEU A 790 67.08 -0.11 -28.01
N LYS A 791 67.60 -1.23 -27.48
CA LYS A 791 68.57 -1.30 -26.37
C LYS A 791 68.12 -0.60 -25.08
N CYS A 792 66.82 -0.34 -24.93
CA CYS A 792 66.22 0.32 -23.78
C CYS A 792 65.56 -0.72 -22.85
N LYS A 793 66.24 -1.08 -21.75
CA LYS A 793 65.69 -2.02 -20.74
C LYS A 793 64.39 -1.51 -20.06
N THR A 794 64.19 -0.19 -20.05
CA THR A 794 63.09 0.53 -19.38
C THR A 794 61.75 0.52 -20.11
N LEU A 795 61.65 -0.10 -21.29
CA LEU A 795 60.35 -0.23 -21.98
C LEU A 795 59.38 -1.06 -21.15
N LYS A 796 58.13 -0.59 -21.03
CA LYS A 796 57.03 -1.30 -20.35
C LYS A 796 55.73 -1.09 -21.13
N TYR A 797 54.83 -2.05 -21.06
CA TYR A 797 53.42 -1.80 -21.37
C TYR A 797 52.75 -1.01 -20.24
N THR A 798 51.91 -0.05 -20.63
CA THR A 798 51.06 0.74 -19.73
C THR A 798 49.72 1.02 -20.39
N ASP A 799 48.65 0.90 -19.61
CA ASP A 799 47.28 1.15 -20.05
C ASP A 799 46.87 2.58 -19.70
N VAL A 800 46.25 3.31 -20.64
CA VAL A 800 45.78 4.68 -20.40
C VAL A 800 44.35 4.85 -20.92
N GLY A 801 43.38 4.78 -20.00
CA GLY A 801 41.96 5.04 -20.26
C GLY A 801 41.28 3.95 -21.09
N LYS A 802 41.31 4.09 -22.42
CA LYS A 802 40.74 3.13 -23.38
C LYS A 802 41.79 2.45 -24.27
N GLU A 803 43.05 2.87 -24.17
CA GLU A 803 44.14 2.38 -25.01
C GLU A 803 45.10 1.57 -24.14
N ILE A 804 44.99 0.25 -24.26
CA ILE A 804 45.72 -0.75 -23.48
C ILE A 804 47.03 -1.16 -24.17
N TYR A 805 47.99 -1.69 -23.41
CA TYR A 805 49.29 -2.16 -23.91
C TYR A 805 50.05 -1.13 -24.79
N GLN A 806 50.00 0.15 -24.45
CA GLN A 806 50.87 1.15 -25.08
C GLN A 806 52.31 0.92 -24.63
N ILE A 807 53.30 0.96 -25.54
CA ILE A 807 54.72 0.94 -25.13
C ILE A 807 55.09 2.33 -24.61
N GLU A 808 55.41 2.39 -23.32
CA GLU A 808 55.99 3.56 -22.67
C GLU A 808 57.51 3.57 -22.86
N ALA A 809 58.02 4.69 -23.39
CA ALA A 809 59.43 4.89 -23.67
C ALA A 809 59.93 6.23 -23.10
N PRO A 810 61.12 6.29 -22.48
CA PRO A 810 61.71 7.55 -22.03
C PRO A 810 61.93 8.52 -23.18
N LYS A 811 61.80 9.83 -22.91
CA LYS A 811 61.91 10.92 -23.90
C LYS A 811 63.22 10.95 -24.70
N ALA A 812 64.27 10.29 -24.22
CA ALA A 812 65.59 10.19 -24.84
C ALA A 812 65.76 8.98 -25.79
N ALA A 813 64.79 8.06 -25.87
CA ALA A 813 64.86 6.90 -26.75
C ALA A 813 64.76 7.31 -28.23
N LYS A 814 65.58 6.70 -29.10
CA LYS A 814 65.51 6.89 -30.56
C LYS A 814 64.50 5.91 -31.16
N ILE A 815 63.28 6.40 -31.37
CA ILE A 815 62.13 5.60 -31.80
C ILE A 815 61.96 5.67 -33.34
N PRO A 816 61.63 4.57 -34.04
CA PRO A 816 61.41 4.56 -35.48
C PRO A 816 60.24 5.46 -35.93
N SER A 817 60.35 6.02 -37.15
CA SER A 817 59.30 6.85 -37.77
C SER A 817 58.03 6.10 -38.15
N SER A 818 58.03 4.76 -38.07
CA SER A 818 56.85 3.90 -38.26
C SER A 818 55.94 3.81 -37.02
N TRP A 819 56.33 4.38 -35.89
CA TRP A 819 55.57 4.36 -34.64
C TRP A 819 54.66 5.60 -34.54
N ARG A 820 53.39 5.39 -34.18
CA ARG A 820 52.41 6.45 -33.90
C ARG A 820 52.48 6.82 -32.41
N GLN A 821 52.71 8.10 -32.12
CA GLN A 821 52.65 8.61 -30.75
C GLN A 821 51.17 8.73 -30.33
N MET A 822 50.80 8.14 -29.19
CA MET A 822 49.43 8.16 -28.66
C MET A 822 49.28 9.20 -27.56
N SER A 823 50.12 9.11 -26.51
CA SER A 823 50.15 10.07 -25.40
C SER A 823 51.59 10.45 -25.01
N ALA A 824 51.74 11.53 -24.25
CA ALA A 824 53.03 11.94 -23.68
C ALA A 824 52.82 12.65 -22.34
N THR A 825 53.68 12.34 -21.38
CA THR A 825 53.78 13.01 -20.07
C THR A 825 55.07 13.86 -20.08
N LYS A 826 55.45 14.50 -18.96
CA LYS A 826 56.69 15.30 -18.88
C LYS A 826 57.92 14.48 -19.29
N ASP A 827 58.01 13.22 -18.86
CA ASP A 827 59.25 12.41 -18.90
C ASP A 827 59.19 11.22 -19.87
N VAL A 828 57.98 10.75 -20.20
CA VAL A 828 57.72 9.54 -21.00
C VAL A 828 56.79 9.83 -22.18
N LYS A 829 56.95 9.05 -23.25
CA LYS A 829 56.08 9.05 -24.43
C LYS A 829 55.53 7.65 -24.68
N ARG A 830 54.28 7.54 -25.10
CA ARG A 830 53.60 6.26 -25.36
C ARG A 830 53.24 6.09 -26.83
N TRP A 831 53.37 4.86 -27.32
CA TRP A 831 53.37 4.58 -28.77
C TRP A 831 52.67 3.27 -29.13
N TYR A 832 52.14 3.25 -30.36
CA TYR A 832 51.75 2.05 -31.08
C TYR A 832 52.52 1.91 -32.40
N PHE A 833 52.66 0.68 -32.89
CA PHE A 833 53.23 0.35 -34.21
C PHE A 833 52.45 -0.83 -34.82
N PRO A 834 52.48 -1.07 -36.15
CA PRO A 834 51.49 -1.91 -36.83
C PRO A 834 51.33 -3.33 -36.28
N GLN A 835 52.42 -4.00 -35.90
CA GLN A 835 52.36 -5.35 -35.29
C GLN A 835 51.67 -5.34 -33.93
N LEU A 836 52.03 -4.39 -33.06
CA LEU A 836 51.38 -4.20 -31.76
C LEU A 836 49.90 -3.82 -31.92
N THR A 837 49.56 -2.98 -32.90
CA THR A 837 48.16 -2.64 -33.19
C THR A 837 47.34 -3.84 -33.67
N ALA A 838 47.95 -4.83 -34.31
CA ALA A 838 47.29 -6.10 -34.64
C ALA A 838 47.07 -6.96 -33.39
N LEU A 839 48.12 -7.24 -32.61
CA LEU A 839 48.04 -8.07 -31.40
C LEU A 839 47.13 -7.47 -30.31
N VAL A 840 47.15 -6.14 -30.12
CA VAL A 840 46.25 -5.45 -29.17
C VAL A 840 44.80 -5.49 -29.65
N ARG A 841 44.56 -5.43 -30.97
CA ARG A 841 43.21 -5.62 -31.50
C ARG A 841 42.75 -7.07 -31.29
N GLU A 842 43.60 -8.04 -31.60
CA GLU A 842 43.27 -9.46 -31.41
C GLU A 842 43.02 -9.80 -29.94
N LEU A 843 43.79 -9.21 -29.01
CA LEU A 843 43.52 -9.31 -27.58
C LEU A 843 42.17 -8.69 -27.19
N GLN A 844 41.82 -7.51 -27.72
CA GLN A 844 40.51 -6.89 -27.46
C GLN A 844 39.34 -7.71 -28.04
N GLU A 845 39.54 -8.34 -29.20
CA GLU A 845 38.56 -9.23 -29.82
C GLU A 845 38.42 -10.53 -29.01
N ALA A 846 39.50 -11.09 -28.47
CA ALA A 846 39.48 -12.24 -27.56
C ALA A 846 38.89 -11.92 -26.16
N GLU A 847 39.23 -10.78 -25.56
CA GLU A 847 38.71 -10.37 -24.24
C GLU A 847 37.21 -10.02 -24.33
N GLU A 848 36.71 -9.50 -25.46
CA GLU A 848 35.27 -9.33 -25.72
C GLU A 848 34.54 -10.68 -25.88
N THR A 849 35.10 -11.66 -26.63
CA THR A 849 34.46 -12.99 -26.75
C THR A 849 34.47 -13.76 -25.43
N HIS A 850 35.56 -13.70 -24.66
CA HIS A 850 35.61 -14.27 -23.30
C HIS A 850 34.58 -13.60 -22.36
N SER A 851 34.42 -12.27 -22.47
CA SER A 851 33.39 -11.51 -21.75
C SER A 851 31.96 -11.79 -22.24
N GLN A 852 31.78 -12.48 -23.38
CA GLN A 852 30.50 -13.01 -23.85
C GLN A 852 30.28 -14.43 -23.30
N LEU A 853 31.29 -15.30 -23.38
CA LEU A 853 31.26 -16.65 -22.81
C LEU A 853 30.96 -16.65 -21.30
N ILE A 854 31.57 -15.77 -20.49
CA ILE A 854 31.26 -15.65 -19.05
C ILE A 854 29.77 -15.37 -18.79
N ARG A 855 29.12 -14.57 -19.66
CA ARG A 855 27.67 -14.31 -19.56
C ARG A 855 26.83 -15.51 -20.03
N GLU A 856 27.31 -16.27 -21.00
CA GLU A 856 26.65 -17.50 -21.44
C GLU A 856 26.75 -18.61 -20.38
N ILE A 857 27.93 -18.82 -19.79
CA ILE A 857 28.19 -19.81 -18.73
C ILE A 857 27.29 -19.56 -17.52
N ALA A 858 27.08 -18.30 -17.12
CA ALA A 858 26.10 -17.96 -16.08
C ALA A 858 24.67 -18.43 -16.44
N SER A 859 24.28 -18.36 -17.72
CA SER A 859 22.99 -18.88 -18.20
C SER A 859 22.98 -20.42 -18.28
N ARG A 860 24.08 -21.06 -18.73
CA ARG A 860 24.27 -22.52 -18.71
C ARG A 860 24.12 -23.08 -17.29
N PHE A 861 24.73 -22.43 -16.29
CA PHE A 861 24.59 -22.78 -14.87
C PHE A 861 23.18 -22.56 -14.33
N CYS A 862 22.52 -21.44 -14.66
CA CYS A 862 21.12 -21.23 -14.24
C CYS A 862 20.20 -22.34 -14.77
N ARG A 863 20.32 -22.72 -16.06
CA ARG A 863 19.54 -23.83 -16.65
C ARG A 863 19.85 -25.18 -15.98
N LYS A 864 21.10 -25.44 -15.60
CA LYS A 864 21.48 -26.68 -14.91
C LYS A 864 20.91 -26.75 -13.49
N PHE A 865 20.81 -25.62 -12.77
CA PHE A 865 20.17 -25.56 -11.46
C PHE A 865 18.65 -25.71 -11.55
N ASP A 866 18.06 -25.14 -12.60
CA ASP A 866 16.61 -25.15 -12.86
C ASP A 866 16.05 -26.55 -13.22
N ALA A 867 16.89 -27.48 -13.67
CA ALA A 867 16.49 -28.87 -13.91
C ALA A 867 15.88 -29.55 -12.66
N ASP A 868 16.32 -29.14 -11.46
CA ASP A 868 15.85 -29.65 -10.18
C ASP A 868 14.75 -28.75 -9.53
N TYR A 869 14.15 -27.81 -10.27
CA TYR A 869 13.18 -26.82 -9.77
C TYR A 869 12.07 -27.40 -8.87
N GLU A 870 11.50 -28.54 -9.25
CA GLU A 870 10.46 -29.19 -8.44
C GLU A 870 10.95 -29.61 -7.04
N THR A 871 12.21 -30.05 -6.93
CA THR A 871 12.86 -30.45 -5.67
C THR A 871 13.11 -29.23 -4.78
N TRP A 872 13.59 -28.14 -5.38
CA TRP A 872 13.79 -26.86 -4.71
C TRP A 872 12.47 -26.27 -4.20
N LEU A 873 11.41 -26.27 -5.02
CA LEU A 873 10.10 -25.73 -4.65
C LEU A 873 9.43 -26.54 -3.52
N LYS A 874 9.45 -27.87 -3.60
CA LYS A 874 8.91 -28.76 -2.54
C LYS A 874 9.62 -28.52 -1.20
N SER A 875 10.94 -28.34 -1.24
CA SER A 875 11.76 -27.99 -0.07
C SER A 875 11.35 -26.66 0.57
N ILE A 876 11.19 -25.60 -0.24
CA ILE A 876 10.73 -24.28 0.24
C ILE A 876 9.32 -24.38 0.84
N GLN A 877 8.41 -25.13 0.23
CA GLN A 877 7.03 -25.32 0.73
C GLN A 877 6.98 -26.04 2.08
N ILE A 878 7.88 -26.99 2.34
CA ILE A 878 7.98 -27.68 3.65
C ILE A 878 8.52 -26.71 4.71
N VAL A 879 9.58 -25.97 4.40
CA VAL A 879 10.18 -24.98 5.31
C VAL A 879 9.21 -23.83 5.61
N ALA A 880 8.42 -23.39 4.63
CA ALA A 880 7.37 -22.39 4.80
C ALA A 880 6.29 -22.84 5.81
N GLN A 881 5.89 -24.11 5.76
CA GLN A 881 4.92 -24.68 6.70
C GLN A 881 5.49 -24.80 8.12
N LEU A 882 6.76 -25.15 8.26
CA LEU A 882 7.44 -25.18 9.57
C LEU A 882 7.59 -23.77 10.17
N ASP A 883 7.93 -22.75 9.37
CA ASP A 883 7.97 -21.34 9.81
C ASP A 883 6.57 -20.82 10.21
N CYS A 884 5.51 -21.25 9.51
CA CYS A 884 4.12 -21.00 9.92
C CYS A 884 3.77 -21.64 11.29
N LEU A 885 4.23 -22.87 11.56
CA LEU A 885 4.01 -23.53 12.85
C LEU A 885 4.82 -22.87 13.98
N VAL A 886 6.08 -22.52 13.74
CA VAL A 886 6.93 -21.75 14.67
C VAL A 886 6.33 -20.36 14.94
N SER A 887 5.75 -19.73 13.93
CA SER A 887 5.00 -18.47 14.06
C SER A 887 3.78 -18.63 14.97
N LEU A 888 2.98 -19.70 14.81
CA LEU A 888 1.82 -19.97 15.67
C LEU A 888 2.21 -20.31 17.11
N ALA A 889 3.30 -21.06 17.32
CA ALA A 889 3.84 -21.34 18.65
C ALA A 889 4.30 -20.05 19.35
N LYS A 890 5.11 -19.24 18.65
CA LYS A 890 5.59 -17.95 19.16
C LYS A 890 4.46 -16.94 19.38
N ALA A 891 3.46 -16.90 18.50
CA ALA A 891 2.26 -16.08 18.68
C ALA A 891 1.49 -16.54 19.93
N SER A 892 1.22 -17.84 20.08
CA SER A 892 0.54 -18.44 21.23
C SER A 892 1.24 -18.10 22.55
N SER A 893 2.57 -18.28 22.62
CA SER A 893 3.40 -17.86 23.76
C SER A 893 3.30 -16.36 24.07
N SER A 894 3.05 -15.51 23.08
CA SER A 894 2.99 -14.04 23.23
C SER A 894 1.60 -13.47 23.58
N LEU A 895 0.57 -14.31 23.72
CA LEU A 895 -0.78 -13.89 24.11
C LEU A 895 -0.93 -13.57 25.61
N GLY A 896 0.08 -13.91 26.42
CA GLY A 896 0.06 -13.77 27.87
C GLY A 896 -0.88 -14.77 28.58
N GLU A 897 -0.96 -14.64 29.90
CA GLU A 897 -1.79 -15.50 30.75
C GLU A 897 -3.10 -14.79 31.15
N PRO A 898 -4.25 -15.49 31.25
CA PRO A 898 -4.47 -16.86 30.76
C PRO A 898 -4.55 -16.94 29.23
N SER A 899 -4.00 -18.02 28.68
CA SER A 899 -4.24 -18.49 27.32
C SER A 899 -4.41 -20.01 27.35
N CYS A 900 -5.13 -20.58 26.38
CA CYS A 900 -5.46 -22.01 26.35
C CYS A 900 -5.46 -22.60 24.93
N ARG A 901 -5.18 -23.91 24.86
CA ARG A 901 -5.44 -24.73 23.68
C ARG A 901 -6.97 -24.88 23.50
N PRO A 902 -7.56 -24.48 22.36
CA PRO A 902 -8.98 -24.65 22.10
C PRO A 902 -9.34 -26.13 21.91
N GLN A 903 -10.45 -26.54 22.50
CA GLN A 903 -11.00 -27.90 22.39
C GLN A 903 -12.14 -27.92 21.37
N PHE A 904 -11.91 -28.63 20.26
CA PHE A 904 -12.93 -28.83 19.24
C PHE A 904 -13.77 -30.06 19.54
N VAL A 905 -15.10 -29.89 19.46
CA VAL A 905 -16.08 -30.97 19.73
C VAL A 905 -17.00 -31.17 18.53
N GLU A 906 -17.44 -32.41 18.32
CA GLU A 906 -18.40 -32.78 17.28
C GLU A 906 -19.76 -33.12 17.92
N GLU A 907 -20.55 -32.08 18.15
CA GLU A 907 -21.91 -32.17 18.74
C GLU A 907 -22.95 -31.69 17.72
N GLU A 908 -24.14 -32.30 17.70
CA GLU A 908 -25.21 -31.97 16.73
C GLU A 908 -25.61 -30.49 16.82
N ARG A 909 -25.79 -29.97 18.03
CA ARG A 909 -25.97 -28.54 18.29
C ARG A 909 -24.62 -27.85 18.29
N SER A 910 -24.52 -26.74 17.56
CA SER A 910 -23.33 -25.87 17.60
C SER A 910 -23.11 -25.30 19.01
N VAL A 911 -21.84 -25.21 19.42
CA VAL A 911 -21.44 -24.71 20.74
C VAL A 911 -20.26 -23.76 20.60
N MET A 912 -20.26 -22.69 21.38
CA MET A 912 -19.13 -21.78 21.53
C MET A 912 -19.08 -21.30 22.99
N ASP A 913 -18.14 -21.82 23.77
CA ASP A 913 -17.91 -21.50 25.17
C ASP A 913 -16.47 -21.00 25.37
N PHE A 914 -16.32 -19.75 25.77
CA PHE A 914 -15.07 -19.12 26.16
C PHE A 914 -15.18 -18.54 27.57
N GLU A 915 -14.24 -18.90 28.45
CA GLU A 915 -14.13 -18.30 29.79
C GLU A 915 -12.96 -17.30 29.83
N GLU A 916 -13.22 -16.13 30.40
CA GLU A 916 -12.26 -15.03 30.57
C GLU A 916 -11.56 -14.61 29.25
N LEU A 917 -12.30 -14.57 28.13
CA LEU A 917 -11.79 -14.18 26.81
C LEU A 917 -11.39 -12.69 26.76
N ARG A 918 -10.24 -12.42 26.12
CA ARG A 918 -9.70 -11.07 25.89
C ARG A 918 -9.53 -10.77 24.41
N HIS A 919 -9.58 -9.49 24.02
CA HIS A 919 -9.43 -9.10 22.61
C HIS A 919 -7.95 -9.17 22.20
N PRO A 920 -7.53 -10.09 21.30
CA PRO A 920 -6.11 -10.42 21.11
C PRO A 920 -5.23 -9.21 20.74
N CYS A 921 -5.70 -8.34 19.84
CA CYS A 921 -4.94 -7.17 19.40
C CYS A 921 -4.81 -6.06 20.46
N MET A 922 -5.55 -6.10 21.57
CA MET A 922 -5.57 -5.04 22.59
C MET A 922 -4.63 -5.30 23.77
N ILE A 923 -4.24 -6.57 23.99
CA ILE A 923 -3.46 -7.05 25.16
C ILE A 923 -2.13 -6.28 25.34
N ASN A 924 -1.48 -5.90 24.24
CA ASN A 924 -0.19 -5.19 24.27
C ASN A 924 -0.34 -3.64 24.23
N THR A 925 -1.57 -3.12 24.33
CA THR A 925 -1.88 -1.68 24.18
C THR A 925 -2.71 -1.09 25.32
N VAL A 926 -3.29 -1.93 26.17
CA VAL A 926 -4.14 -1.55 27.30
C VAL A 926 -3.84 -2.48 28.47
N ASP A 927 -3.24 -1.94 29.53
CA ASP A 927 -2.78 -2.73 30.68
C ASP A 927 -3.95 -3.43 31.42
N ASP A 928 -5.09 -2.74 31.57
CA ASP A 928 -6.30 -3.23 32.26
C ASP A 928 -7.42 -3.64 31.27
N PHE A 929 -7.18 -4.63 30.39
CA PHE A 929 -8.26 -5.19 29.55
C PHE A 929 -9.17 -6.13 30.36
N ILE A 930 -10.46 -5.80 30.48
CA ILE A 930 -11.45 -6.60 31.24
C ILE A 930 -11.89 -7.85 30.46
N PRO A 931 -11.62 -9.08 30.96
CA PRO A 931 -11.97 -10.32 30.29
C PRO A 931 -13.48 -10.63 30.38
N ASN A 932 -13.99 -11.36 29.40
CA ASN A 932 -15.43 -11.60 29.22
C ASN A 932 -15.76 -13.09 28.98
N ASN A 933 -16.83 -13.57 29.63
CA ASN A 933 -17.32 -14.94 29.44
C ASN A 933 -18.38 -14.96 28.34
N ILE A 934 -18.22 -15.83 27.34
CA ILE A 934 -19.11 -15.94 26.19
C ILE A 934 -19.55 -17.39 26.05
N LYS A 935 -20.85 -17.64 26.20
CA LYS A 935 -21.46 -18.97 26.00
C LYS A 935 -22.63 -18.85 25.04
N LEU A 936 -22.60 -19.63 23.94
CA LEU A 936 -23.63 -19.74 22.91
C LEU A 936 -23.86 -21.22 22.56
N GLY A 937 -25.12 -21.62 22.41
CA GLY A 937 -25.48 -22.99 22.03
C GLY A 937 -25.15 -24.05 23.09
N GLY A 938 -25.12 -25.32 22.69
CA GLY A 938 -24.96 -26.45 23.62
C GLY A 938 -26.11 -26.53 24.62
N ASP A 939 -25.83 -26.37 25.91
CA ASP A 939 -26.84 -26.26 26.97
C ASP A 939 -27.44 -24.84 27.10
N GLN A 940 -27.05 -23.91 26.24
CA GLN A 940 -27.45 -22.49 26.28
C GLN A 940 -28.15 -22.04 24.98
N ALA A 941 -28.84 -20.91 25.07
CA ALA A 941 -29.41 -20.19 23.92
C ALA A 941 -28.35 -19.98 22.82
N LYS A 942 -28.76 -20.11 21.56
CA LYS A 942 -27.88 -19.92 20.40
C LYS A 942 -27.52 -18.46 20.13
N ILE A 943 -28.41 -17.53 20.48
CA ILE A 943 -28.23 -16.10 20.20
C ILE A 943 -28.28 -15.28 21.50
N ASN A 944 -27.21 -14.52 21.75
CA ASN A 944 -27.22 -13.48 22.78
C ASN A 944 -27.76 -12.16 22.18
N LEU A 945 -28.89 -11.68 22.69
CA LEU A 945 -29.48 -10.38 22.36
C LEU A 945 -28.81 -9.31 23.22
N LEU A 946 -27.84 -8.58 22.64
CA LEU A 946 -26.94 -7.68 23.35
C LEU A 946 -27.48 -6.24 23.39
N THR A 947 -27.64 -5.71 24.59
CA THR A 947 -28.13 -4.35 24.85
C THR A 947 -27.09 -3.50 25.58
N GLY A 948 -27.17 -2.17 25.45
CA GLY A 948 -26.30 -1.22 26.17
C GLY A 948 -25.81 -0.05 25.31
N ALA A 949 -25.15 0.91 25.96
CA ALA A 949 -24.58 2.09 25.32
C ALA A 949 -23.40 1.74 24.39
N ASN A 950 -23.17 2.55 23.36
CA ASN A 950 -22.14 2.25 22.35
C ASN A 950 -20.71 2.34 22.92
N ALA A 951 -20.47 3.23 23.87
CA ALA A 951 -19.21 3.32 24.60
C ALA A 951 -18.95 2.17 25.59
N ALA A 952 -19.93 1.30 25.85
CA ALA A 952 -19.81 0.21 26.83
C ALA A 952 -19.09 -1.05 26.31
N GLY A 953 -18.47 -1.00 25.12
CA GLY A 953 -17.65 -2.08 24.57
C GLY A 953 -18.38 -3.16 23.76
N LYS A 954 -19.67 -2.96 23.39
CA LYS A 954 -20.47 -3.91 22.61
C LYS A 954 -19.72 -4.48 21.41
N SER A 955 -19.34 -3.62 20.46
CA SER A 955 -18.70 -4.03 19.20
C SER A 955 -17.30 -4.63 19.42
N THR A 956 -16.64 -4.36 20.56
CA THR A 956 -15.39 -5.04 20.97
C THR A 956 -15.66 -6.51 21.30
N VAL A 957 -16.71 -6.83 22.06
CA VAL A 957 -17.12 -8.21 22.38
C VAL A 957 -17.51 -8.98 21.09
N LEU A 958 -18.21 -8.30 20.17
CA LEU A 958 -18.57 -8.86 18.86
C LEU A 958 -17.32 -9.24 18.04
N ARG A 959 -16.40 -8.30 17.84
CA ARG A 959 -15.14 -8.53 17.10
C ARG A 959 -14.26 -9.59 17.75
N MET A 960 -14.09 -9.51 19.07
CA MET A 960 -13.33 -10.47 19.88
C MET A 960 -13.82 -11.92 19.70
N SER A 961 -15.14 -12.12 19.64
CA SER A 961 -15.75 -13.44 19.45
C SER A 961 -15.38 -14.05 18.09
N CYS A 962 -15.51 -13.27 17.00
CA CYS A 962 -15.11 -13.74 15.66
C CYS A 962 -13.60 -14.01 15.57
N ILE A 963 -12.78 -13.12 16.12
CA ILE A 963 -11.32 -13.25 16.09
C ILE A 963 -10.85 -14.49 16.86
N ALA A 964 -11.46 -14.81 18.01
CA ALA A 964 -11.16 -16.01 18.78
C ALA A 964 -11.47 -17.31 18.00
N VAL A 965 -12.60 -17.36 17.29
CA VAL A 965 -12.96 -18.48 16.40
C VAL A 965 -11.95 -18.62 15.25
N ILE A 966 -11.57 -17.52 14.61
CA ILE A 966 -10.54 -17.52 13.54
C ILE A 966 -9.21 -18.05 14.08
N MET A 967 -8.74 -17.57 15.24
CA MET A 967 -7.50 -18.03 15.87
C MET A 967 -7.52 -19.53 16.17
N ALA A 968 -8.63 -20.02 16.74
CA ALA A 968 -8.79 -21.45 17.03
C ALA A 968 -8.77 -22.30 15.74
N GLN A 969 -9.48 -21.88 14.69
CA GLN A 969 -9.56 -22.60 13.41
C GLN A 969 -8.32 -22.45 12.51
N VAL A 970 -7.46 -21.46 12.75
CA VAL A 970 -6.11 -21.44 12.17
C VAL A 970 -5.20 -22.48 12.83
N GLY A 971 -5.48 -22.87 14.08
CA GLY A 971 -4.62 -23.74 14.90
C GLY A 971 -3.72 -22.97 15.87
N CYS A 972 -4.19 -21.83 16.39
CA CYS A 972 -3.52 -21.03 17.42
C CYS A 972 -4.15 -21.25 18.80
N PHE A 973 -3.43 -20.97 19.88
CA PHE A 973 -4.05 -20.83 21.21
C PHE A 973 -4.90 -19.55 21.27
N VAL A 974 -5.84 -19.50 22.21
CA VAL A 974 -6.77 -18.37 22.41
C VAL A 974 -6.47 -17.68 23.74
N PRO A 975 -6.50 -16.32 23.84
CA PRO A 975 -6.31 -15.59 25.09
C PRO A 975 -7.58 -15.65 25.97
N ALA A 976 -7.89 -16.85 26.41
CA ALA A 976 -8.97 -17.24 27.30
C ALA A 976 -8.44 -18.28 28.30
N LYS A 977 -9.18 -18.50 29.39
CA LYS A 977 -8.89 -19.53 30.40
C LYS A 977 -9.33 -20.93 29.97
N SER A 978 -10.44 -21.01 29.25
CA SER A 978 -10.87 -22.21 28.53
C SER A 978 -11.62 -21.83 27.27
N ALA A 979 -11.51 -22.67 26.23
CA ALA A 979 -12.15 -22.50 24.94
C ALA A 979 -12.67 -23.85 24.44
N ARG A 980 -13.99 -23.98 24.25
CA ARG A 980 -14.66 -25.18 23.74
C ARG A 980 -15.62 -24.78 22.63
N LEU A 981 -15.43 -25.31 21.43
CA LEU A 981 -16.25 -24.94 20.27
C LEU A 981 -16.47 -26.08 19.28
N THR A 982 -17.62 -26.04 18.59
CA THR A 982 -17.82 -26.77 17.34
C THR A 982 -17.19 -25.97 16.19
N PRO A 983 -16.59 -26.59 15.15
CA PRO A 983 -16.09 -25.86 13.99
C PRO A 983 -17.17 -25.00 13.34
N VAL A 984 -16.87 -23.72 13.12
CA VAL A 984 -17.73 -22.79 12.39
C VAL A 984 -17.43 -22.92 10.89
N ASP A 985 -18.47 -22.93 10.06
CA ASP A 985 -18.32 -23.05 8.60
C ASP A 985 -18.19 -21.69 7.90
N ARG A 986 -18.78 -20.64 8.48
CA ARG A 986 -18.78 -19.27 7.98
C ARG A 986 -18.95 -18.28 9.14
N ILE A 987 -18.20 -17.18 9.09
CA ILE A 987 -18.52 -15.98 9.89
C ILE A 987 -19.23 -14.98 8.98
N MET A 988 -20.36 -14.44 9.43
CA MET A 988 -21.07 -13.36 8.74
C MET A 988 -21.24 -12.18 9.69
N SER A 989 -20.69 -11.02 9.32
CA SER A 989 -20.67 -9.85 10.20
C SER A 989 -21.29 -8.61 9.55
N ARG A 990 -22.29 -8.04 10.22
CA ARG A 990 -22.78 -6.68 9.98
C ARG A 990 -22.33 -5.78 11.12
N LEU A 991 -21.15 -5.18 10.97
CA LEU A 991 -20.53 -4.30 11.96
C LEU A 991 -20.39 -2.88 11.37
N GLY A 992 -20.70 -1.85 12.16
CA GLY A 992 -20.51 -0.44 11.79
C GLY A 992 -21.46 0.11 10.71
N ALA A 993 -21.28 1.38 10.37
CA ALA A 993 -22.12 2.11 9.41
C ALA A 993 -21.25 2.90 8.42
N ASN A 994 -20.83 2.23 7.34
CA ASN A 994 -20.08 2.84 6.25
C ASN A 994 -21.03 3.26 5.13
N ASP A 995 -21.40 4.54 5.10
CA ASP A 995 -22.27 5.10 4.07
C ASP A 995 -21.62 5.00 2.69
N ASN A 996 -22.12 4.10 1.83
CA ASN A 996 -21.59 3.88 0.49
C ASN A 996 -22.09 4.96 -0.49
N ILE A 997 -21.76 6.23 -0.21
CA ILE A 997 -22.26 7.44 -0.88
C ILE A 997 -22.11 7.35 -2.41
N PHE A 998 -20.97 6.82 -2.89
CA PHE A 998 -20.68 6.67 -4.31
C PHE A 998 -21.51 5.58 -5.02
N ALA A 999 -22.19 4.71 -4.27
CA ALA A 999 -23.11 3.72 -4.82
C ALA A 999 -24.46 4.33 -5.27
N ALA A 1000 -24.85 5.48 -4.70
CA ALA A 1000 -26.19 6.07 -4.81
C ALA A 1000 -27.33 5.13 -4.32
N GLN A 1001 -27.00 4.23 -3.39
CA GLN A 1001 -27.94 3.37 -2.68
C GLN A 1001 -28.17 3.95 -1.28
N SER A 1002 -29.38 3.76 -0.72
CA SER A 1002 -29.64 4.10 0.69
C SER A 1002 -28.81 3.22 1.61
N THR A 1003 -28.39 3.75 2.76
CA THR A 1003 -27.70 2.99 3.82
C THR A 1003 -28.51 1.77 4.23
N PHE A 1004 -29.83 1.94 4.42
CA PHE A 1004 -30.79 0.88 4.69
C PHE A 1004 -30.91 -0.16 3.57
N PHE A 1005 -30.67 0.21 2.30
CA PHE A 1005 -30.70 -0.76 1.21
C PHE A 1005 -29.49 -1.70 1.27
N VAL A 1006 -28.30 -1.16 1.56
CA VAL A 1006 -27.08 -1.96 1.73
C VAL A 1006 -27.24 -2.91 2.92
N GLU A 1007 -27.68 -2.35 4.06
CA GLU A 1007 -28.01 -3.07 5.30
C GLU A 1007 -29.00 -4.24 5.07
N LEU A 1008 -30.04 -4.04 4.26
CA LEU A 1008 -30.98 -5.09 3.89
C LEU A 1008 -30.40 -6.12 2.88
N SER A 1009 -29.52 -5.74 1.95
CA SER A 1009 -28.88 -6.72 1.05
C SER A 1009 -27.88 -7.61 1.82
N GLU A 1010 -27.11 -7.04 2.73
CA GLU A 1010 -26.25 -7.78 3.67
C GLU A 1010 -27.07 -8.74 4.55
N THR A 1011 -28.19 -8.26 5.11
CA THR A 1011 -29.09 -9.08 5.93
C THR A 1011 -29.76 -10.19 5.12
N LYS A 1012 -30.20 -9.91 3.90
CA LYS A 1012 -30.72 -10.91 2.96
C LYS A 1012 -29.67 -12.00 2.66
N LYS A 1013 -28.41 -11.61 2.44
CA LYS A 1013 -27.30 -12.55 2.22
C LYS A 1013 -27.17 -13.50 3.42
N ILE A 1014 -27.13 -12.95 4.65
CA ILE A 1014 -27.10 -13.72 5.91
C ILE A 1014 -28.25 -14.73 5.95
N LEU A 1015 -29.49 -14.29 5.72
CA LEU A 1015 -30.67 -15.18 5.72
C LEU A 1015 -30.63 -16.28 4.65
N SER A 1016 -29.86 -16.09 3.56
CA SER A 1016 -29.77 -17.04 2.44
C SER A 1016 -28.55 -17.95 2.45
N GLU A 1017 -27.49 -17.60 3.18
CA GLU A 1017 -26.20 -18.31 3.17
C GLU A 1017 -25.77 -18.88 4.54
N ALA A 1018 -26.36 -18.44 5.65
CA ALA A 1018 -26.04 -18.96 6.98
C ALA A 1018 -26.58 -20.38 7.17
N THR A 1019 -25.82 -21.20 7.90
CA THR A 1019 -26.17 -22.58 8.28
C THR A 1019 -26.25 -22.70 9.82
N PRO A 1020 -26.76 -23.81 10.38
CA PRO A 1020 -26.69 -24.05 11.82
C PRO A 1020 -25.28 -24.03 12.42
N ARG A 1021 -24.23 -24.18 11.60
CA ARG A 1021 -22.80 -24.09 12.00
C ARG A 1021 -22.21 -22.69 11.88
N SER A 1022 -22.91 -21.74 11.26
CA SER A 1022 -22.37 -20.39 11.02
C SER A 1022 -22.41 -19.53 12.28
N LEU A 1023 -21.48 -18.58 12.38
CA LEU A 1023 -21.46 -17.53 13.39
C LEU A 1023 -21.99 -16.22 12.77
N VAL A 1024 -23.16 -15.78 13.22
CA VAL A 1024 -23.82 -14.55 12.74
C VAL A 1024 -23.67 -13.43 13.75
N ILE A 1025 -23.24 -12.25 13.29
CA ILE A 1025 -23.19 -11.03 14.09
C ILE A 1025 -23.93 -9.91 13.36
N LEU A 1026 -24.92 -9.34 14.06
CA LEU A 1026 -25.71 -8.19 13.59
C LEU A 1026 -25.60 -7.07 14.64
N ASP A 1027 -25.07 -5.90 14.26
CA ASP A 1027 -24.92 -4.72 15.14
C ASP A 1027 -25.77 -3.55 14.62
N GLU A 1028 -26.72 -3.08 15.43
CA GLU A 1028 -27.65 -1.97 15.16
C GLU A 1028 -28.57 -2.13 13.93
N LEU A 1029 -28.98 -3.37 13.59
CA LEU A 1029 -29.92 -3.63 12.50
C LEU A 1029 -31.24 -2.84 12.66
N GLY A 1030 -31.63 -2.12 11.60
CA GLY A 1030 -32.78 -1.20 11.54
C GLY A 1030 -32.40 0.28 11.57
N ARG A 1031 -31.11 0.61 11.76
CA ARG A 1031 -30.63 1.99 11.95
C ARG A 1031 -30.85 2.91 10.75
N GLY A 1032 -30.90 2.39 9.53
CA GLY A 1032 -31.08 3.19 8.31
C GLY A 1032 -32.51 3.69 8.03
N THR A 1033 -33.52 3.33 8.85
CA THR A 1033 -34.95 3.56 8.55
C THR A 1033 -35.73 4.18 9.72
N SER A 1034 -37.06 4.26 9.61
CA SER A 1034 -37.92 4.71 10.71
C SER A 1034 -37.88 3.72 11.88
N SER A 1035 -38.02 4.21 13.12
CA SER A 1035 -37.94 3.36 14.31
C SER A 1035 -38.99 2.24 14.34
N TYR A 1036 -40.15 2.42 13.69
CA TYR A 1036 -41.17 1.37 13.60
C TYR A 1036 -40.79 0.27 12.62
N ASP A 1037 -40.33 0.66 11.42
CA ASP A 1037 -39.89 -0.29 10.39
C ASP A 1037 -38.62 -1.05 10.83
N GLY A 1038 -37.69 -0.34 11.49
CA GLY A 1038 -36.45 -0.90 12.02
C GLY A 1038 -36.69 -1.96 13.10
N VAL A 1039 -37.61 -1.70 14.05
CA VAL A 1039 -38.03 -2.70 15.04
C VAL A 1039 -38.64 -3.93 14.37
N ALA A 1040 -39.59 -3.74 13.45
CA ALA A 1040 -40.31 -4.85 12.81
C ALA A 1040 -39.38 -5.73 11.94
N VAL A 1041 -38.44 -5.12 11.21
CA VAL A 1041 -37.40 -5.84 10.47
C VAL A 1041 -36.46 -6.58 11.42
N ALA A 1042 -35.96 -5.92 12.46
CA ALA A 1042 -35.05 -6.52 13.43
C ALA A 1042 -35.68 -7.72 14.16
N GLN A 1043 -36.96 -7.62 14.53
CA GLN A 1043 -37.78 -8.67 15.14
C GLN A 1043 -37.92 -9.90 14.23
N ALA A 1044 -38.33 -9.70 12.98
CA ALA A 1044 -38.52 -10.78 12.01
C ALA A 1044 -37.20 -11.48 11.67
N VAL A 1045 -36.11 -10.71 11.52
CA VAL A 1045 -34.77 -11.25 11.24
C VAL A 1045 -34.25 -12.04 12.44
N LEU A 1046 -34.31 -11.49 13.66
CA LEU A 1046 -33.87 -12.18 14.88
C LEU A 1046 -34.60 -13.52 15.06
N HIS A 1047 -35.92 -13.54 14.87
CA HIS A 1047 -36.69 -14.78 14.94
C HIS A 1047 -36.27 -15.80 13.88
N HIS A 1048 -36.15 -15.39 12.62
CA HIS A 1048 -35.77 -16.30 11.53
C HIS A 1048 -34.35 -16.86 11.70
N VAL A 1049 -33.41 -16.06 12.21
CA VAL A 1049 -32.03 -16.49 12.48
C VAL A 1049 -31.98 -17.45 13.67
N ALA A 1050 -32.74 -17.19 14.74
CA ALA A 1050 -32.80 -18.05 15.93
C ALA A 1050 -33.51 -19.40 15.70
N THR A 1051 -34.69 -19.36 15.06
CA THR A 1051 -35.63 -20.51 15.02
C THR A 1051 -35.49 -21.31 13.73
N HIS A 1052 -35.51 -20.64 12.56
CA HIS A 1052 -35.55 -21.32 11.26
C HIS A 1052 -34.16 -21.69 10.71
N ILE A 1053 -33.16 -20.81 10.88
CA ILE A 1053 -31.77 -21.09 10.51
C ILE A 1053 -31.06 -21.82 11.66
N GLY A 1054 -31.30 -21.39 12.90
CA GLY A 1054 -30.78 -22.06 14.08
C GLY A 1054 -29.25 -22.03 14.20
N CYS A 1055 -28.60 -20.98 13.70
CA CYS A 1055 -27.17 -20.72 13.83
C CYS A 1055 -26.83 -20.09 15.20
N ILE A 1056 -25.53 -20.00 15.53
CA ILE A 1056 -25.07 -19.29 16.74
C ILE A 1056 -24.73 -17.83 16.43
N GLY A 1057 -24.88 -16.93 17.41
CA GLY A 1057 -24.58 -15.52 17.14
C GLY A 1057 -24.84 -14.50 18.24
N PHE A 1058 -24.67 -13.24 17.82
CA PHE A 1058 -25.00 -12.05 18.60
C PHE A 1058 -25.90 -11.12 17.79
N PHE A 1059 -26.93 -10.60 18.44
CA PHE A 1059 -27.79 -9.55 17.90
C PHE A 1059 -27.70 -8.33 18.81
N ALA A 1060 -26.93 -7.31 18.43
CA ALA A 1060 -26.76 -6.10 19.22
C ALA A 1060 -27.76 -5.02 18.78
N THR A 1061 -28.52 -4.46 19.73
CA THR A 1061 -29.63 -3.54 19.43
C THR A 1061 -29.82 -2.45 20.48
N HIS A 1062 -30.53 -1.39 20.07
CA HIS A 1062 -31.08 -0.35 20.96
C HIS A 1062 -32.59 -0.50 21.19
N TYR A 1063 -33.25 -1.41 20.46
CA TYR A 1063 -34.70 -1.60 20.56
C TYR A 1063 -35.04 -2.45 21.79
N HIS A 1064 -35.27 -1.79 22.93
CA HIS A 1064 -35.65 -2.44 24.19
C HIS A 1064 -36.89 -3.35 24.06
N SER A 1065 -37.83 -3.01 23.17
CA SER A 1065 -39.01 -3.84 22.86
C SER A 1065 -38.68 -5.26 22.42
N LEU A 1066 -37.59 -5.48 21.67
CA LEU A 1066 -37.15 -6.82 21.27
C LEU A 1066 -36.79 -7.68 22.49
N ALA A 1067 -36.16 -7.08 23.51
CA ALA A 1067 -35.77 -7.81 24.70
C ALA A 1067 -36.97 -8.23 25.56
N THR A 1068 -38.04 -7.44 25.57
CA THR A 1068 -39.31 -7.81 26.22
C THR A 1068 -40.09 -8.87 25.43
N GLU A 1069 -40.03 -8.87 24.10
CA GLU A 1069 -40.78 -9.85 23.30
C GLU A 1069 -40.13 -11.24 23.29
N PHE A 1070 -38.80 -11.31 23.22
CA PHE A 1070 -38.06 -12.58 23.22
C PHE A 1070 -37.66 -13.07 24.62
N GLU A 1071 -38.18 -12.47 25.70
CA GLU A 1071 -37.87 -12.82 27.09
C GLU A 1071 -38.11 -14.31 27.42
N ASN A 1072 -39.16 -14.90 26.84
CA ASN A 1072 -39.53 -16.31 27.03
C ASN A 1072 -39.02 -17.26 25.93
N HIS A 1073 -38.18 -16.80 25.00
CA HIS A 1073 -37.79 -17.58 23.82
C HIS A 1073 -36.61 -18.53 24.11
N PRO A 1074 -36.71 -19.85 23.85
CA PRO A 1074 -35.72 -20.82 24.30
C PRO A 1074 -34.32 -20.66 23.67
N GLU A 1075 -34.25 -20.12 22.45
CA GLU A 1075 -33.00 -19.98 21.69
C GLU A 1075 -32.37 -18.58 21.76
N ILE A 1076 -33.00 -17.61 22.44
CA ILE A 1076 -32.53 -16.22 22.56
C ILE A 1076 -32.35 -15.86 24.04
N ARG A 1077 -31.23 -15.23 24.40
CA ARG A 1077 -30.94 -14.80 25.78
C ARG A 1077 -30.55 -13.34 25.83
N ALA A 1078 -31.25 -12.56 26.66
CA ALA A 1078 -30.93 -11.15 26.88
C ALA A 1078 -29.61 -10.97 27.63
N ARG A 1079 -28.72 -10.15 27.07
CA ARG A 1079 -27.43 -9.75 27.64
C ARG A 1079 -27.30 -8.24 27.65
N ARG A 1080 -26.53 -7.72 28.62
CA ARG A 1080 -26.14 -6.30 28.66
C ARG A 1080 -24.65 -6.15 28.92
N MET A 1081 -24.08 -5.04 28.45
CA MET A 1081 -22.77 -4.58 28.93
C MET A 1081 -22.96 -3.83 30.25
N GLN A 1082 -22.14 -4.17 31.25
CA GLN A 1082 -22.26 -3.64 32.61
C GLN A 1082 -21.88 -2.17 32.68
N ILE A 1083 -22.77 -1.39 33.29
CA ILE A 1083 -22.68 0.06 33.46
C ILE A 1083 -22.99 0.37 34.92
N HIS A 1084 -22.11 1.14 35.57
CA HIS A 1084 -22.40 1.75 36.86
C HIS A 1084 -22.86 3.19 36.63
N VAL A 1085 -24.05 3.53 37.14
CA VAL A 1085 -24.57 4.90 37.14
C VAL A 1085 -24.44 5.46 38.56
N ASP A 1086 -23.86 6.63 38.68
CA ASP A 1086 -23.95 7.46 39.86
C ASP A 1086 -25.01 8.55 39.61
N ASP A 1087 -26.18 8.41 40.21
CA ASP A 1087 -27.29 9.35 40.06
C ASP A 1087 -27.05 10.69 40.81
N GLU A 1088 -26.12 10.72 41.79
CA GLU A 1088 -25.78 11.92 42.55
C GLU A 1088 -24.74 12.78 41.80
N GLU A 1089 -23.67 12.18 41.26
CA GLU A 1089 -22.71 12.84 40.37
C GLU A 1089 -23.21 12.97 38.91
N ARG A 1090 -24.34 12.34 38.55
CA ARG A 1090 -24.85 12.17 37.16
C ARG A 1090 -23.85 11.49 36.22
N ARG A 1091 -22.98 10.65 36.77
CA ARG A 1091 -21.79 10.10 36.11
C ARG A 1091 -22.00 8.65 35.72
N ILE A 1092 -21.55 8.28 34.52
CA ILE A 1092 -21.46 6.88 34.10
C ILE A 1092 -20.01 6.40 34.18
N THR A 1093 -19.84 5.21 34.75
CA THR A 1093 -18.63 4.40 34.63
C THR A 1093 -18.98 3.13 33.86
N PHE A 1094 -18.37 2.95 32.68
CA PHE A 1094 -18.48 1.72 31.91
C PHE A 1094 -17.59 0.64 32.53
N LEU A 1095 -18.16 -0.53 32.84
CA LEU A 1095 -17.42 -1.65 33.47
C LEU A 1095 -17.03 -2.75 32.47
N TYR A 1096 -17.35 -2.57 31.18
CA TYR A 1096 -16.92 -3.40 30.03
C TYR A 1096 -17.14 -4.92 30.14
N LYS A 1097 -17.98 -5.35 31.08
CA LYS A 1097 -18.26 -6.75 31.41
C LYS A 1097 -19.62 -7.16 30.86
N LEU A 1098 -19.69 -8.33 30.23
CA LEU A 1098 -20.92 -8.94 29.73
C LEU A 1098 -21.64 -9.63 30.88
N GLU A 1099 -22.91 -9.29 31.09
CA GLU A 1099 -23.78 -9.88 32.10
C GLU A 1099 -25.15 -10.25 31.53
N ASP A 1100 -25.97 -10.92 32.33
CA ASP A 1100 -27.34 -11.29 31.98
C ASP A 1100 -28.33 -10.13 32.16
N GLY A 1101 -29.42 -10.16 31.39
CA GLY A 1101 -30.52 -9.20 31.48
C GLY A 1101 -30.44 -8.07 30.47
N VAL A 1102 -31.25 -7.03 30.69
CA VAL A 1102 -31.49 -5.92 29.74
C VAL A 1102 -30.93 -4.62 30.30
N ALA A 1103 -30.39 -3.76 29.43
CA ALA A 1103 -29.97 -2.41 29.79
C ALA A 1103 -31.14 -1.58 30.35
N GLU A 1104 -30.94 -0.97 31.53
CA GLU A 1104 -31.99 -0.36 32.39
C GLU A 1104 -32.48 1.03 31.93
N GLY A 1105 -32.26 1.40 30.67
CA GLY A 1105 -32.81 2.62 30.06
C GLY A 1105 -31.83 3.43 29.21
N SER A 1106 -32.21 4.66 28.87
CA SER A 1106 -31.49 5.52 27.94
C SER A 1106 -30.40 6.35 28.62
N PHE A 1107 -29.20 5.77 28.73
CA PHE A 1107 -27.98 6.42 29.26
C PHE A 1107 -27.58 7.75 28.58
N GLY A 1108 -28.17 8.10 27.43
CA GLY A 1108 -27.85 9.29 26.65
C GLY A 1108 -27.94 10.62 27.40
N MET A 1109 -28.80 10.74 28.42
CA MET A 1109 -28.91 11.97 29.23
C MET A 1109 -27.67 12.19 30.12
N HIS A 1110 -27.13 11.11 30.68
CA HIS A 1110 -25.88 11.12 31.46
C HIS A 1110 -24.66 11.30 30.54
N CYS A 1111 -24.66 10.68 29.35
CA CYS A 1111 -23.64 10.97 28.34
C CYS A 1111 -23.65 12.45 27.92
N ALA A 1112 -24.83 13.06 27.75
CA ALA A 1112 -24.95 14.50 27.48
C ALA A 1112 -24.37 15.36 28.63
N ALA A 1113 -24.57 14.96 29.89
CA ALA A 1113 -23.97 15.64 31.04
C ALA A 1113 -22.43 15.56 31.01
N MET A 1114 -21.87 14.37 30.74
CA MET A 1114 -20.42 14.18 30.61
C MET A 1114 -19.81 14.95 29.42
N CYS A 1115 -20.59 15.19 28.35
CA CYS A 1115 -20.20 16.06 27.24
C CYS A 1115 -20.36 17.57 27.53
N GLY A 1116 -20.69 17.98 28.76
CA GLY A 1116 -20.84 19.38 29.14
C GLY A 1116 -22.10 20.07 28.59
N ILE A 1117 -23.10 19.31 28.12
CA ILE A 1117 -24.35 19.89 27.62
C ILE A 1117 -25.12 20.52 28.79
N SER A 1118 -25.67 21.72 28.58
CA SER A 1118 -26.34 22.47 29.64
C SER A 1118 -27.44 21.66 30.31
N ASP A 1119 -27.37 21.59 31.63
CA ASP A 1119 -28.27 20.92 32.56
C ASP A 1119 -29.77 21.28 32.33
N ARG A 1120 -30.05 22.49 31.80
CA ARG A 1120 -31.40 22.95 31.40
C ARG A 1120 -31.95 22.23 30.15
N VAL A 1121 -31.08 21.81 29.23
CA VAL A 1121 -31.42 20.99 28.06
C VAL A 1121 -31.65 19.55 28.50
N ILE A 1122 -30.74 19.01 29.32
CA ILE A 1122 -30.81 17.63 29.83
C ILE A 1122 -32.11 17.41 30.62
N LYS A 1123 -32.42 18.28 31.60
CA LYS A 1123 -33.66 18.19 32.40
C LYS A 1123 -34.95 18.31 31.56
N ARG A 1124 -34.91 18.97 30.39
CA ARG A 1124 -36.03 18.98 29.43
C ARG A 1124 -36.11 17.69 28.61
N ALA A 1125 -34.97 17.15 28.20
CA ALA A 1125 -34.89 15.90 27.48
C ALA A 1125 -35.29 14.69 28.36
N GLU A 1126 -34.95 14.70 29.65
CA GLU A 1126 -35.44 13.74 30.66
C GLU A 1126 -36.98 13.75 30.76
N VAL A 1127 -37.60 14.93 30.83
CA VAL A 1127 -39.07 15.07 30.89
C VAL A 1127 -39.70 14.56 29.59
N ALA A 1128 -39.20 14.99 28.43
CA ALA A 1128 -39.71 14.55 27.13
C ALA A 1128 -39.55 13.02 26.93
N ALA A 1129 -38.45 12.43 27.40
CA ALA A 1129 -38.24 10.98 27.36
C ALA A 1129 -39.24 10.23 28.25
N LYS A 1130 -39.49 10.70 29.49
CA LYS A 1130 -40.47 10.11 30.41
C LYS A 1130 -41.90 10.27 29.90
N GLU A 1131 -42.25 11.41 29.29
CA GLU A 1131 -43.54 11.62 28.63
C GLU A 1131 -43.73 10.67 27.44
N TRP A 1132 -42.69 10.49 26.61
CA TRP A 1132 -42.74 9.60 25.44
C TRP A 1132 -42.82 8.12 25.85
N GLU A 1133 -42.02 7.69 26.82
CA GLU A 1133 -42.06 6.33 27.38
C GLU A 1133 -43.42 6.04 28.03
N HIS A 1134 -43.95 6.96 28.84
CA HIS A 1134 -45.28 6.82 29.43
C HIS A 1134 -46.37 6.73 28.36
N THR A 1135 -46.27 7.52 27.28
CA THR A 1135 -47.20 7.49 26.15
C THR A 1135 -47.10 6.18 25.36
N SER A 1136 -45.90 5.65 25.14
CA SER A 1136 -45.70 4.34 24.51
C SER A 1136 -46.29 3.22 25.36
N ARG A 1137 -45.95 3.16 26.66
CA ARG A 1137 -46.51 2.16 27.60
C ARG A 1137 -48.04 2.22 27.66
N LEU A 1138 -48.63 3.42 27.60
CA LEU A 1138 -50.09 3.58 27.51
C LEU A 1138 -50.65 3.03 26.20
N LYS A 1139 -49.99 3.31 25.07
CA LYS A 1139 -50.38 2.76 23.75
C LYS A 1139 -50.28 1.24 23.73
N ASP A 1140 -49.18 0.67 24.21
CA ASP A 1140 -48.94 -0.78 24.25
C ASP A 1140 -49.97 -1.48 25.16
N SER A 1141 -50.30 -0.87 26.31
CA SER A 1141 -51.37 -1.33 27.20
C SER A 1141 -52.76 -1.25 26.54
N LEU A 1142 -53.04 -0.16 25.83
CA LEU A 1142 -54.30 0.05 25.11
C LEU A 1142 -54.46 -0.93 23.94
N ASP A 1143 -53.40 -1.21 23.18
CA ASP A 1143 -53.44 -2.09 22.02
C ASP A 1143 -53.44 -3.59 22.44
N LYS A 1144 -52.80 -3.95 23.57
CA LYS A 1144 -53.03 -5.23 24.25
C LYS A 1144 -54.48 -5.37 24.73
N ALA A 1145 -55.07 -4.33 25.30
CA ALA A 1145 -56.47 -4.33 25.74
C ALA A 1145 -57.48 -4.40 24.58
N LYS A 1146 -57.14 -3.91 23.37
CA LYS A 1146 -57.97 -4.03 22.16
C LYS A 1146 -57.91 -5.42 21.50
N THR A 1147 -56.76 -6.09 21.55
CA THR A 1147 -56.51 -7.31 20.77
C THR A 1147 -57.02 -8.59 21.44
N GLY A 1148 -57.14 -8.62 22.77
CA GLY A 1148 -57.78 -9.70 23.54
C GLY A 1148 -56.96 -11.00 23.65
N CYS A 1149 -56.22 -11.36 22.60
CA CYS A 1149 -55.13 -12.34 22.60
C CYS A 1149 -54.03 -11.80 21.68
N TYR A 1150 -52.89 -11.39 22.26
CA TYR A 1150 -51.71 -11.02 21.50
C TYR A 1150 -50.86 -12.28 21.29
N ILE A 1151 -50.93 -12.86 20.09
CA ILE A 1151 -50.00 -13.92 19.67
C ILE A 1151 -48.75 -13.23 19.11
N PRO A 1152 -47.54 -13.46 19.66
CA PRO A 1152 -46.29 -12.90 19.13
C PRO A 1152 -46.06 -13.27 17.67
N LEU A 1153 -45.43 -12.38 16.90
CA LEU A 1153 -45.19 -12.61 15.47
C LEU A 1153 -44.26 -13.81 15.20
N GLY A 1154 -43.41 -14.17 16.16
CA GLY A 1154 -42.63 -15.41 16.12
C GLY A 1154 -43.51 -16.67 16.08
N ILE A 1155 -44.42 -16.81 17.05
CA ILE A 1155 -45.36 -17.95 17.12
C ILE A 1155 -46.26 -17.99 15.87
N LEU A 1156 -46.70 -16.84 15.35
CA LEU A 1156 -47.44 -16.78 14.08
C LEU A 1156 -46.57 -17.22 12.88
N SER A 1157 -45.26 -16.91 12.88
CA SER A 1157 -44.32 -17.39 11.86
C SER A 1157 -44.07 -18.89 11.95
N ASP A 1158 -44.00 -19.46 13.16
CA ASP A 1158 -43.79 -20.90 13.35
C ASP A 1158 -45.02 -21.71 12.92
N ILE A 1159 -46.21 -21.28 13.36
CA ILE A 1159 -47.48 -21.85 12.90
C ILE A 1159 -47.62 -21.70 11.38
N GLY A 1160 -47.26 -20.55 10.81
CA GLY A 1160 -47.27 -20.33 9.36
C GLY A 1160 -46.30 -21.22 8.58
N SER A 1161 -45.13 -21.53 9.16
CA SER A 1161 -44.13 -22.44 8.59
C SER A 1161 -44.60 -23.90 8.65
N LEU A 1162 -45.14 -24.33 9.80
CA LEU A 1162 -45.72 -25.67 10.02
C LEU A 1162 -46.93 -25.95 9.12
N LEU A 1163 -47.69 -24.92 8.74
CA LEU A 1163 -48.80 -25.01 7.78
C LEU A 1163 -48.36 -24.97 6.30
N GLY A 1164 -47.07 -25.14 6.01
CA GLY A 1164 -46.44 -24.93 4.71
C GLY A 1164 -47.04 -25.70 3.51
N ASN A 1165 -48.03 -25.09 2.85
CA ASN A 1165 -48.64 -25.51 1.59
C ASN A 1165 -49.23 -26.94 1.52
N LYS A 1166 -49.39 -27.62 2.66
CA LYS A 1166 -50.16 -28.87 2.79
C LYS A 1166 -50.98 -28.80 4.08
N GLY A 1167 -52.30 -28.95 3.97
CA GLY A 1167 -53.25 -28.75 5.07
C GLY A 1167 -53.31 -29.86 6.12
N ASP A 1168 -52.30 -30.73 6.22
CA ASP A 1168 -52.20 -31.78 7.23
C ASP A 1168 -51.10 -31.42 8.23
N VAL A 1169 -51.51 -31.09 9.46
CA VAL A 1169 -50.57 -30.79 10.56
C VAL A 1169 -50.00 -32.11 11.10
N GLY A 1170 -48.69 -32.30 10.96
CA GLY A 1170 -47.98 -33.44 11.55
C GLY A 1170 -47.98 -33.41 13.09
N VAL A 1171 -47.69 -34.55 13.73
CA VAL A 1171 -47.76 -34.69 15.20
C VAL A 1171 -46.91 -33.63 15.93
N GLU A 1172 -45.71 -33.34 15.43
CA GLU A 1172 -44.83 -32.28 15.97
C GLU A 1172 -45.47 -30.88 15.86
N GLY A 1173 -46.24 -30.62 14.80
CA GLY A 1173 -47.00 -29.38 14.65
C GLY A 1173 -48.19 -29.28 15.60
N VAL A 1174 -48.76 -30.42 16.03
CA VAL A 1174 -49.77 -30.47 17.11
C VAL A 1174 -49.13 -30.18 18.46
N ASP A 1175 -47.92 -30.69 18.73
CA ASP A 1175 -47.17 -30.38 19.95
C ASP A 1175 -46.71 -28.90 20.01
N VAL A 1176 -46.35 -28.29 18.87
CA VAL A 1176 -46.07 -26.84 18.81
C VAL A 1176 -47.34 -26.02 18.97
N LEU A 1177 -48.48 -26.43 18.40
CA LEU A 1177 -49.77 -25.80 18.65
C LEU A 1177 -50.20 -25.93 20.11
N LEU A 1178 -49.97 -27.08 20.75
CA LEU A 1178 -50.20 -27.27 22.18
C LEU A 1178 -49.34 -26.31 23.01
N LYS A 1179 -48.03 -26.22 22.75
CA LYS A 1179 -47.15 -25.25 23.42
C LYS A 1179 -47.55 -23.80 23.19
N ALA A 1180 -47.99 -23.45 21.98
CA ALA A 1180 -48.52 -22.12 21.68
C ALA A 1180 -49.79 -21.82 22.50
N ILE A 1181 -50.67 -22.81 22.68
CA ILE A 1181 -51.88 -22.72 23.50
C ILE A 1181 -51.58 -22.75 25.01
N GLU A 1182 -50.51 -23.42 25.45
CA GLU A 1182 -50.00 -23.36 26.83
C GLU A 1182 -49.26 -22.05 27.15
N SER A 1183 -48.88 -21.28 26.11
CA SER A 1183 -48.26 -19.95 26.23
C SER A 1183 -49.24 -18.77 26.11
N LEU A 1184 -50.55 -19.05 26.03
CA LEU A 1184 -51.66 -18.08 25.91
C LEU A 1184 -52.47 -17.94 27.21
#